data_AF-A0A956LGB2-F1
#
_entry.id   AF-A0A956LGB2-F1
#
_cell.length_a   1.000
_cell.length_b   1.000
_cell.length_c   1.000
_cell.angle_alpha   90.00
_cell.angle_beta   90.00
_cell.angle_gamma   90.00
#
_symmetry.space_group_name_H-M   'P 1'
#
loop_
_entity.id
_entity.type
_entity.pdbx_description
1 polymer ?
#
loop_
_entity_poly.entity_id
_entity_poly.type
_entity_poly.pdbx_seq_one_letter_code
_entity_poly.pdbx_strand_id
1 'polypeptide(L)'
;MLEQGTAAAAYVGASVVRSYLLASLPFVALGGGLWITLATRGVQFRRLGRALATARSGRGVRLAGLLAGSVGVGSVAAAALALEAAGPGAIAWMWIVAILGMGVSWAEVTVSARLPGSEGAAPGPITAARAGLGRLGGALGLLYALSLLTSTVAVGAVFQAEQTGQWMRELMSVRPEITAILLALATAGLVLLSPTRAHRWASRLALPLLGIYVLGALIVIGGAAGEAGAALSTIITEAFSAETFGAGLLSGGLVVVLQTAVLRSTLAHEAGLGTLAIAATASVDEDEPEDTQRPALLAMLVPAITTLGLGTLTALVVMLSGASQRERAAERLFLPLAQLERHEITASELGQAFTLPEHTALASKRRYRMVMRANPRGHKVGTLANDERTVGMPAWENAAAVDTLYFRHKDERGQHEAFDVAVPCERVDTDLAGVPWIELTPKDPELNLRIMMRGRELDGPFVHLGDVEFPGVVLPSVRRGEADTEGAQETLTLFEEPKSEGSPHNPSLRSLVTLGFAGPYVVGPAGQERPPWGLIAAEGFSPAPGSLAHLRFLSPARGLDVGFLNPRGELELPAWAFLTAADTAIVRHREDPSRDFPVPVTYELREDRLLFTSVAPDFTFADLRTLTDYEPRPYLVAPPYSMTVEVHEGARLPVEYRERRALIPVDDYQAPLAAGLRRANPREVLATRMIGPLVDHDGAGVVASGFLRELPRPLAWLVALSLLGMVALTLRAWAHHGAAAFASLLGNNGWVRAVFLAVFVLLIAIGASYPLYHLIRWIDASLALTLQLQLVLLLLLTPHVFRASRDA
;
A
#
# COMPACT_ATOMS: atom_id res chain seq x y z
N MET A 1 -8.97 26.25 17.31
CA MET A 1 -7.54 26.36 17.65
C MET A 1 -7.10 25.42 18.78
N LEU A 2 -7.79 25.34 19.92
CA LEU A 2 -7.39 24.44 21.02
C LEU A 2 -7.51 22.93 20.69
N GLU A 3 -8.54 22.49 19.96
CA GLU A 3 -8.69 21.07 19.56
C GLU A 3 -7.65 20.60 18.52
N GLN A 4 -7.24 21.48 17.61
CA GLN A 4 -6.17 21.20 16.64
C GLN A 4 -4.80 21.10 17.32
N GLY A 5 -4.55 21.93 18.34
CA GLY A 5 -3.32 21.87 19.14
C GLY A 5 -3.19 20.56 19.94
N THR A 6 -4.29 20.05 20.50
CA THR A 6 -4.29 18.76 21.23
C THR A 6 -4.14 17.56 20.30
N ALA A 7 -4.76 17.59 19.12
CA ALA A 7 -4.62 16.52 18.13
C ALA A 7 -3.20 16.49 17.52
N ALA A 8 -2.62 17.65 17.23
CA ALA A 8 -1.25 17.77 16.76
C ALA A 8 -0.24 17.32 17.83
N ALA A 9 -0.43 17.71 19.10
CA ALA A 9 0.43 17.28 20.21
C ALA A 9 0.34 15.76 20.47
N ALA A 10 -0.87 15.18 20.38
CA ALA A 10 -1.06 13.74 20.50
C ALA A 10 -0.43 12.97 19.31
N TYR A 11 -0.56 13.50 18.10
CA TYR A 11 0.07 12.93 16.89
C TYR A 11 1.59 13.00 16.95
N VAL A 12 2.15 14.14 17.37
CA VAL A 12 3.59 14.33 17.60
C VAL A 12 4.10 13.44 18.72
N GLY A 13 3.37 13.32 19.83
CA GLY A 13 3.71 12.39 20.92
C GLY A 13 3.74 10.94 20.44
N ALA A 14 2.73 10.52 19.67
CA ALA A 14 2.65 9.16 19.12
C ALA A 14 3.74 8.87 18.08
N SER A 15 4.08 9.84 17.22
CA SER A 15 5.14 9.68 16.21
C SER A 15 6.53 9.60 16.85
N VAL A 16 6.80 10.44 17.85
CA VAL A 16 8.06 10.43 18.62
C VAL A 16 8.23 9.11 19.38
N VAL A 17 7.19 8.67 20.11
CA VAL A 17 7.22 7.39 20.84
C VAL A 17 7.47 6.22 19.89
N ARG A 18 6.81 6.20 18.72
CA ARG A 18 7.04 5.19 17.69
C ARG A 18 8.49 5.19 17.20
N SER A 19 9.06 6.36 16.91
CA SER A 19 10.44 6.46 16.43
C SER A 19 11.45 5.94 17.46
N TYR A 20 11.29 6.29 18.75
CA TYR A 20 12.16 5.75 19.81
C TYR A 20 11.97 4.24 20.02
N LEU A 21 10.73 3.76 19.99
CA LEU A 21 10.41 2.35 20.09
C LEU A 21 11.11 1.56 18.97
N LEU A 22 11.02 2.03 17.73
CA LEU A 22 11.59 1.35 16.58
C LEU A 22 13.13 1.47 16.52
N ALA A 23 13.70 2.62 16.88
CA ALA A 23 15.15 2.81 16.91
C ALA A 23 15.84 1.95 17.97
N SER A 24 15.21 1.74 19.12
CA SER A 24 15.75 0.89 20.20
C SER A 24 15.57 -0.61 19.95
N LEU A 25 14.65 -0.99 19.06
CA LEU A 25 14.25 -2.37 18.82
C LEU A 25 15.42 -3.31 18.45
N PRO A 26 16.32 -2.97 17.51
CA PRO A 26 17.44 -3.84 17.17
C PRO A 26 18.34 -4.15 18.36
N PHE A 27 18.62 -3.15 19.19
CA PHE A 27 19.50 -3.27 20.35
C PHE A 27 18.87 -4.17 21.42
N VAL A 28 17.58 -3.99 21.70
CA VAL A 28 16.86 -4.83 22.67
C VAL A 28 16.74 -6.27 22.18
N ALA A 29 16.38 -6.48 20.91
CA ALA A 29 16.17 -7.81 20.36
C ALA A 29 17.48 -8.60 20.20
N LEU A 30 18.49 -8.01 19.55
CA LEU A 30 19.79 -8.67 19.35
C LEU A 30 20.57 -8.76 20.65
N GLY A 31 20.60 -7.68 21.44
CA GLY A 31 21.28 -7.66 22.74
C GLY A 31 20.63 -8.61 23.75
N GLY A 32 19.30 -8.61 23.85
CA GLY A 32 18.55 -9.52 24.73
C GLY A 32 18.69 -10.99 24.31
N GLY A 33 18.58 -11.28 23.00
CA GLY A 33 18.78 -12.62 22.46
C GLY A 33 20.21 -13.14 22.66
N LEU A 34 21.22 -12.27 22.45
CA LEU A 34 22.62 -12.60 22.72
C LEU A 34 22.86 -12.84 24.21
N TRP A 35 22.31 -11.99 25.08
CA TRP A 35 22.40 -12.18 26.53
C TRP A 35 21.80 -13.53 26.96
N ILE A 36 20.59 -13.88 26.50
CA ILE A 36 19.97 -15.17 26.80
C ILE A 36 20.82 -16.33 26.27
N THR A 37 21.38 -16.18 25.08
CA THR A 37 22.31 -17.16 24.49
C THR A 37 23.52 -17.38 25.39
N LEU A 38 24.18 -16.31 25.85
CA LEU A 38 25.33 -16.40 26.74
C LEU A 38 24.95 -16.95 28.12
N ALA A 39 23.87 -16.46 28.72
CA ALA A 39 23.38 -16.88 30.04
C ALA A 39 23.03 -18.38 30.05
N THR A 40 22.47 -18.90 28.96
CA THR A 40 22.13 -20.32 28.82
C THR A 40 23.28 -21.18 28.26
N ARG A 41 24.47 -20.60 28.06
CA ARG A 41 25.66 -21.24 27.48
C ARG A 41 25.43 -21.81 26.08
N GLY A 42 24.63 -21.13 25.27
CA GLY A 42 24.28 -21.53 23.91
C GLY A 42 23.35 -22.74 23.88
N VAL A 43 22.24 -22.69 24.64
CA VAL A 43 21.29 -23.80 24.74
C VAL A 43 20.78 -24.27 23.38
N GLN A 44 20.58 -23.33 22.45
CA GLN A 44 20.12 -23.60 21.10
C GLN A 44 21.09 -24.47 20.29
N PHE A 45 22.39 -24.41 20.57
CA PHE A 45 23.38 -25.25 19.92
C PHE A 45 23.57 -26.56 20.68
N ARG A 46 23.73 -26.49 22.01
CA ARG A 46 23.98 -27.66 22.88
C ARG A 46 22.82 -28.67 22.85
N ARG A 47 21.57 -28.20 22.76
CA ARG A 47 20.38 -29.06 22.87
C ARG A 47 19.68 -29.33 21.55
N LEU A 48 20.20 -28.82 20.43
CA LEU A 48 19.55 -29.02 19.12
C LEU A 48 19.32 -30.50 18.80
N GLY A 49 20.31 -31.35 19.07
CA GLY A 49 20.18 -32.80 18.87
C GLY A 49 19.05 -33.43 19.70
N ARG A 50 18.91 -33.02 20.97
CA ARG A 50 17.82 -33.48 21.85
C ARG A 50 16.46 -32.96 21.39
N ALA A 51 16.39 -31.70 20.97
CA ALA A 51 15.16 -31.12 20.43
C ALA A 51 14.68 -31.87 19.17
N LEU A 52 15.60 -32.15 18.24
CA LEU A 52 15.32 -32.93 17.04
C LEU A 52 14.92 -34.38 17.34
N ALA A 53 15.58 -35.02 18.31
CA ALA A 53 15.19 -36.36 18.76
C ALA A 53 13.78 -36.36 19.38
N THR A 54 13.45 -35.33 20.18
CA THR A 54 12.12 -35.15 20.77
C THR A 54 11.06 -35.01 19.69
N ALA A 55 11.32 -34.19 18.67
CA ALA A 55 10.41 -34.02 17.52
C ALA A 55 10.15 -35.34 16.76
N ARG A 56 11.16 -36.21 16.64
CA ARG A 56 11.05 -37.51 15.94
C ARG A 56 10.38 -38.62 16.78
N SER A 57 10.37 -38.51 18.10
CA SER A 57 9.93 -39.57 19.03
C SER A 57 8.39 -39.80 19.11
N GLY A 58 7.63 -39.56 18.04
CA GLY A 58 6.16 -39.68 18.03
C GLY A 58 5.42 -38.49 18.66
N ARG A 59 6.14 -37.54 19.25
CA ARG A 59 5.63 -36.29 19.82
C ARG A 59 5.59 -35.12 18.85
N GLY A 60 5.67 -35.43 17.55
CA GLY A 60 5.52 -34.48 16.45
C GLY A 60 4.18 -33.72 16.49
N VAL A 61 3.15 -34.25 17.15
CA VAL A 61 1.86 -33.58 17.34
C VAL A 61 1.99 -32.28 18.15
N ARG A 62 2.87 -32.23 19.17
CA ARG A 62 3.09 -31.01 19.97
C ARG A 62 3.84 -29.95 19.18
N LEU A 63 4.88 -30.37 18.43
CA LEU A 63 5.58 -29.48 17.49
C LEU A 63 4.63 -29.00 16.38
N ALA A 64 3.79 -29.87 15.85
CA ALA A 64 2.77 -29.52 14.85
C ALA A 64 1.77 -28.51 15.41
N GLY A 65 1.39 -28.62 16.68
CA GLY A 65 0.55 -27.61 17.35
C GLY A 65 1.22 -26.24 17.49
N LEU A 66 2.52 -26.21 17.82
CA LEU A 66 3.29 -24.96 17.86
C LEU A 66 3.45 -24.36 16.46
N LEU A 67 3.82 -25.17 15.48
CA LEU A 67 3.93 -24.75 14.08
C LEU A 67 2.56 -24.32 13.50
N ALA A 68 1.46 -24.94 13.92
CA ALA A 68 0.12 -24.53 13.50
C ALA A 68 -0.22 -23.08 13.93
N GLY A 69 0.36 -22.62 15.05
CA GLY A 69 0.15 -21.27 15.56
C GLY A 69 1.06 -20.24 14.90
N SER A 70 2.29 -20.62 14.57
CA SER A 70 3.33 -19.69 14.07
C SER A 70 3.52 -19.71 12.56
N VAL A 71 3.22 -20.83 11.89
CA VAL A 71 3.40 -21.00 10.44
C VAL A 71 2.08 -20.63 9.76
N GLY A 72 2.01 -19.42 9.21
CA GLY A 72 0.86 -18.92 8.43
C GLY A 72 1.29 -17.99 7.31
N VAL A 73 0.34 -17.26 6.74
CA VAL A 73 0.62 -16.29 5.66
C VAL A 73 1.64 -15.24 6.11
N GLY A 74 1.58 -14.77 7.36
CA GLY A 74 2.57 -13.83 7.88
C GLY A 74 4.00 -14.37 7.93
N SER A 75 4.17 -15.67 8.18
CA SER A 75 5.50 -16.31 8.18
C SER A 75 6.12 -16.44 6.80
N VAL A 76 5.27 -16.59 5.78
CA VAL A 76 5.68 -16.61 4.38
C VAL A 76 5.92 -15.20 3.87
N ALA A 77 5.00 -14.28 4.12
CA ALA A 77 5.10 -12.88 3.72
C ALA A 77 6.32 -12.16 4.32
N ALA A 78 6.74 -12.55 5.53
CA ALA A 78 7.85 -11.92 6.24
C ALA A 78 9.14 -11.80 5.41
N ALA A 79 9.56 -12.89 4.75
CA ALA A 79 10.80 -12.90 3.97
C ALA A 79 10.68 -11.99 2.73
N ALA A 80 9.54 -12.03 2.05
CA ALA A 80 9.26 -11.15 0.92
C ALA A 80 9.22 -9.67 1.35
N LEU A 81 8.50 -9.35 2.43
CA LEU A 81 8.46 -7.99 2.98
C LEU A 81 9.85 -7.48 3.38
N ALA A 82 10.73 -8.36 3.89
CA ALA A 82 12.10 -7.99 4.22
C ALA A 82 12.95 -7.70 2.96
N LEU A 83 12.87 -8.58 1.95
CA LEU A 83 13.53 -8.39 0.65
C LEU A 83 13.10 -7.06 0.02
N GLU A 84 11.81 -6.79 0.05
CA GLU A 84 11.26 -5.60 -0.56
C GLU A 84 11.66 -4.32 0.18
N ALA A 85 11.53 -4.31 1.51
CA ALA A 85 11.80 -3.13 2.33
C ALA A 85 13.30 -2.82 2.47
N ALA A 86 14.15 -3.85 2.63
CA ALA A 86 15.54 -3.69 3.02
C ALA A 86 16.55 -4.46 2.14
N GLY A 87 16.08 -5.25 1.17
CA GLY A 87 16.94 -5.98 0.22
C GLY A 87 17.36 -7.37 0.69
N PRO A 88 18.04 -8.15 -0.18
CA PRO A 88 18.61 -9.47 0.14
C PRO A 88 19.41 -9.52 1.44
N GLY A 89 20.20 -8.48 1.75
CA GLY A 89 20.97 -8.41 2.99
C GLY A 89 20.14 -8.53 4.29
N ALA A 90 18.86 -8.14 4.26
CA ALA A 90 17.98 -8.27 5.43
C ALA A 90 17.70 -9.73 5.82
N ILE A 91 17.73 -10.66 4.86
CA ILE A 91 17.48 -12.09 5.10
C ILE A 91 18.59 -12.71 5.96
N ALA A 92 19.85 -12.33 5.75
CA ALA A 92 20.95 -12.78 6.61
C ALA A 92 20.80 -12.30 8.06
N TRP A 93 20.35 -11.06 8.25
CA TRP A 93 20.04 -10.54 9.59
C TRP A 93 18.81 -11.22 10.21
N MET A 94 17.80 -11.59 9.41
CA MET A 94 16.70 -12.43 9.89
C MET A 94 17.20 -13.79 10.39
N TRP A 95 18.22 -14.38 9.74
CA TRP A 95 18.84 -15.63 10.23
C TRP A 95 19.51 -15.44 11.59
N ILE A 96 20.25 -14.35 11.79
CA ILE A 96 20.87 -14.04 13.08
C ILE A 96 19.79 -13.88 14.16
N VAL A 97 18.74 -13.11 13.87
CA VAL A 97 17.61 -12.93 14.80
C VAL A 97 16.95 -14.27 15.12
N ALA A 98 16.75 -15.15 14.14
CA ALA A 98 16.15 -16.46 14.35
C ALA A 98 17.01 -17.38 15.22
N ILE A 99 18.33 -17.41 15.01
CA ILE A 99 19.27 -18.20 15.82
C ILE A 99 19.26 -17.74 17.28
N LEU A 100 19.22 -16.43 17.53
CA LEU A 100 19.04 -15.90 18.88
C LEU A 100 17.64 -16.22 19.42
N GLY A 101 16.62 -16.10 18.56
CA GLY A 101 15.22 -16.41 18.83
C GLY A 101 14.99 -17.85 19.29
N MET A 102 15.79 -18.82 18.82
CA MET A 102 15.76 -20.19 19.34
C MET A 102 16.00 -20.22 20.86
N GLY A 103 17.04 -19.52 21.32
CA GLY A 103 17.35 -19.41 22.75
C GLY A 103 16.27 -18.66 23.53
N VAL A 104 15.75 -17.57 22.97
CA VAL A 104 14.64 -16.79 23.54
C VAL A 104 13.39 -17.66 23.71
N SER A 105 13.02 -18.44 22.68
CA SER A 105 11.86 -19.33 22.68
C SER A 105 11.99 -20.43 23.73
N TRP A 106 13.19 -20.99 23.87
CA TRP A 106 13.46 -21.96 24.93
C TRP A 106 13.29 -21.32 26.33
N ALA A 107 13.83 -20.12 26.53
CA ALA A 107 13.77 -19.41 27.81
C ALA A 107 12.35 -19.04 28.21
N GLU A 108 11.53 -18.51 27.29
CA GLU A 108 10.16 -18.09 27.58
C GLU A 108 9.25 -19.25 27.97
N VAL A 109 9.35 -20.38 27.28
CA VAL A 109 8.57 -21.58 27.61
C VAL A 109 9.04 -22.17 28.93
N THR A 110 10.36 -22.23 29.15
CA THR A 110 10.93 -22.76 30.40
C THR A 110 10.49 -21.97 31.62
N VAL A 111 10.54 -20.64 31.54
CA VAL A 111 10.13 -19.75 32.64
C VAL A 111 8.63 -19.86 32.88
N SER A 112 7.84 -19.86 31.81
CA SER A 112 6.37 -19.95 31.93
C SER A 112 5.90 -21.29 32.50
N ALA A 113 6.61 -22.38 32.20
CA ALA A 113 6.29 -23.71 32.71
C ALA A 113 6.75 -23.93 34.16
N ARG A 114 7.85 -23.29 34.60
CA ARG A 114 8.38 -23.40 35.98
C ARG A 114 7.76 -22.43 36.98
N LEU A 115 7.16 -21.35 36.50
CA LEU A 115 6.48 -20.35 37.31
C LEU A 115 4.99 -20.28 36.94
N PRO A 116 4.23 -21.38 37.14
CA PRO A 116 2.78 -21.33 36.98
C PRO A 116 2.22 -20.33 38.00
N GLY A 117 1.22 -19.54 37.58
CA GLY A 117 0.55 -18.59 38.47
C GLY A 117 -0.27 -19.28 39.57
N SER A 118 -1.09 -18.50 40.29
CA SER A 118 -2.10 -19.06 41.20
C SER A 118 -3.09 -19.95 40.46
N GLU A 119 -3.68 -20.93 41.16
CA GLU A 119 -4.68 -21.85 40.59
C GLU A 119 -5.78 -21.11 39.80
N GLY A 120 -6.05 -21.58 38.58
CA GLY A 120 -7.07 -21.02 37.68
C GLY A 120 -6.58 -19.92 36.72
N ALA A 121 -5.34 -19.43 36.84
CA ALA A 121 -4.73 -18.51 35.88
C ALA A 121 -4.09 -19.26 34.71
N ALA A 122 -4.35 -18.82 33.47
CA ALA A 122 -3.73 -19.44 32.28
C ALA A 122 -2.20 -19.27 32.31
N PRO A 123 -1.41 -20.34 32.21
CA PRO A 123 0.05 -20.27 32.26
C PRO A 123 0.60 -19.48 31.06
N GLY A 124 1.65 -18.69 31.30
CA GLY A 124 2.28 -17.86 30.30
C GLY A 124 3.12 -16.72 30.89
N PRO A 125 3.58 -15.77 30.07
CA PRO A 125 4.48 -14.72 30.52
C PRO A 125 3.87 -13.80 31.59
N ILE A 126 2.56 -13.56 31.54
CA ILE A 126 1.84 -12.71 32.50
C ILE A 126 1.87 -13.33 33.90
N THR A 127 1.58 -14.62 34.01
CA THR A 127 1.60 -15.33 35.29
C THR A 127 3.02 -15.53 35.79
N ALA A 128 3.96 -15.84 34.90
CA ALA A 128 5.37 -16.01 35.24
C ALA A 128 6.01 -14.71 35.74
N ALA A 129 5.66 -13.56 35.14
CA ALA A 129 6.09 -12.24 35.60
C ALA A 129 5.61 -11.98 37.04
N ARG A 130 4.32 -12.19 37.32
CA ARG A 130 3.73 -12.03 38.66
C ARG A 130 4.40 -12.95 39.69
N ALA A 131 4.57 -14.23 39.35
CA ALA A 131 5.16 -15.22 40.24
C ALA A 131 6.66 -14.95 40.50
N GLY A 132 7.41 -14.53 39.47
CA GLY A 132 8.87 -14.33 39.59
C GLY A 132 9.32 -12.96 40.09
N LEU A 133 8.52 -11.91 39.95
CA LEU A 133 8.92 -10.52 40.25
C LEU A 133 7.94 -9.78 41.19
N GLY A 134 6.91 -10.45 41.72
CA GLY A 134 5.96 -9.86 42.66
C GLY A 134 5.20 -8.66 42.08
N ARG A 135 5.15 -7.54 42.83
CA ARG A 135 4.40 -6.32 42.42
C ARG A 135 4.90 -5.72 41.11
N LEU A 136 6.22 -5.68 40.91
CA LEU A 136 6.81 -5.20 39.66
C LEU A 136 6.40 -6.09 38.48
N GLY A 137 6.39 -7.41 38.69
CA GLY A 137 5.90 -8.39 37.72
C GLY A 137 4.42 -8.24 37.39
N GLY A 138 3.60 -7.85 38.36
CA GLY A 138 2.19 -7.51 38.14
C GLY A 138 2.00 -6.33 37.20
N ALA A 139 2.76 -5.25 37.39
CA ALA A 139 2.71 -4.06 36.53
C ALA A 139 3.23 -4.33 35.12
N LEU A 140 4.40 -4.99 35.00
CA LEU A 140 4.96 -5.34 33.69
C LEU A 140 4.11 -6.38 32.95
N GLY A 141 3.53 -7.34 33.66
CA GLY A 141 2.59 -8.31 33.10
C GLY A 141 1.30 -7.66 32.58
N LEU A 142 0.81 -6.60 33.23
CA LEU A 142 -0.31 -5.79 32.74
C LEU A 142 0.04 -5.07 31.43
N LEU A 143 1.20 -4.41 31.39
CA LEU A 143 1.66 -3.72 30.18
C LEU A 143 1.84 -4.69 29.01
N TYR A 144 2.45 -5.84 29.26
CA TYR A 144 2.59 -6.90 28.26
C TYR A 144 1.24 -7.47 27.81
N ALA A 145 0.28 -7.67 28.72
CA ALA A 145 -1.05 -8.14 28.35
C ALA A 145 -1.76 -7.15 27.40
N LEU A 146 -1.66 -5.85 27.68
CA LEU A 146 -2.21 -4.81 26.81
C LEU A 146 -1.50 -4.77 25.45
N SER A 147 -0.17 -4.86 25.42
CA SER A 147 0.56 -4.89 24.15
C SER A 147 0.22 -6.14 23.34
N LEU A 148 0.13 -7.32 23.98
CA LEU A 148 -0.23 -8.57 23.33
C LEU A 148 -1.64 -8.50 22.72
N LEU A 149 -2.61 -7.82 23.35
CA LEU A 149 -3.92 -7.57 22.76
C LEU A 149 -3.81 -6.72 21.48
N THR A 150 -3.00 -5.65 21.51
CA THR A 150 -2.79 -4.82 20.32
C THR A 150 -2.11 -5.60 19.19
N SER A 151 -1.09 -6.42 19.49
CA SER A 151 -0.45 -7.29 18.50
C SER A 151 -1.38 -8.37 17.99
N THR A 152 -2.26 -8.90 18.84
CA THR A 152 -3.26 -9.89 18.40
C THR A 152 -4.22 -9.31 17.38
N VAL A 153 -4.65 -8.06 17.59
CA VAL A 153 -5.50 -7.36 16.63
C VAL A 153 -4.72 -7.01 15.36
N ALA A 154 -3.50 -6.48 15.49
CA ALA A 154 -2.70 -6.03 14.37
C ALA A 154 -2.14 -7.15 13.51
N VAL A 155 -1.36 -8.05 14.12
CA VAL A 155 -0.72 -9.18 13.44
C VAL A 155 -1.73 -10.32 13.29
N GLY A 156 -2.40 -10.67 14.38
CA GLY A 156 -3.24 -11.86 14.45
C GLY A 156 -4.52 -11.78 13.62
N ALA A 157 -5.14 -10.61 13.47
CA ALA A 157 -6.36 -10.46 12.67
C ALA A 157 -6.11 -9.66 11.38
N VAL A 158 -5.75 -8.38 11.52
CA VAL A 158 -5.75 -7.42 10.41
C VAL A 158 -4.72 -7.77 9.34
N PHE A 159 -3.46 -7.98 9.74
CA PHE A 159 -2.38 -8.32 8.82
C PHE A 159 -2.60 -9.67 8.13
N GLN A 160 -3.04 -10.70 8.87
CA GLN A 160 -3.33 -12.01 8.29
C GLN A 160 -4.46 -11.93 7.27
N ALA A 161 -5.51 -11.15 7.55
CA ALA A 161 -6.62 -10.96 6.61
C ALA A 161 -6.17 -10.26 5.33
N GLU A 162 -5.43 -9.16 5.47
CA GLU A 162 -4.90 -8.38 4.34
C GLU A 162 -4.00 -9.23 3.44
N GLN A 163 -2.98 -9.87 4.01
CA GLN A 163 -2.06 -10.69 3.24
C GLN A 163 -2.74 -11.91 2.60
N THR A 164 -3.75 -12.49 3.25
CA THR A 164 -4.56 -13.56 2.64
C THR A 164 -5.41 -13.02 1.48
N GLY A 165 -5.95 -11.81 1.63
CA GLY A 165 -6.65 -11.09 0.57
C GLY A 165 -5.80 -10.94 -0.68
N GLN A 166 -4.56 -10.48 -0.52
CA GLN A 166 -3.62 -10.29 -1.62
C GLN A 166 -3.17 -11.60 -2.26
N TRP A 167 -2.89 -12.61 -1.44
CA TRP A 167 -2.61 -13.96 -1.92
C TRP A 167 -3.73 -14.51 -2.82
N MET A 168 -4.98 -14.35 -2.39
CA MET A 168 -6.17 -14.80 -3.13
C MET A 168 -6.45 -13.97 -4.38
N ARG A 169 -6.17 -12.67 -4.32
CA ARG A 169 -6.25 -11.77 -5.49
C ARG A 169 -5.28 -12.22 -6.56
N GLU A 170 -4.03 -12.50 -6.20
CA GLU A 170 -2.99 -12.83 -7.16
C GLU A 170 -3.17 -14.22 -7.78
N LEU A 171 -3.45 -15.25 -6.96
CA LEU A 171 -3.53 -16.65 -7.43
C LEU A 171 -4.86 -17.04 -8.04
N MET A 172 -5.95 -16.42 -7.58
CA MET A 172 -7.31 -16.85 -7.92
C MET A 172 -8.19 -15.70 -8.43
N SER A 173 -7.64 -14.48 -8.57
CA SER A 173 -8.40 -13.28 -9.00
C SER A 173 -9.62 -13.00 -8.13
N VAL A 174 -9.58 -13.39 -6.85
CA VAL A 174 -10.65 -13.14 -5.89
C VAL A 174 -10.44 -11.77 -5.24
N ARG A 175 -11.48 -10.95 -5.25
CA ARG A 175 -11.45 -9.63 -4.59
C ARG A 175 -11.20 -9.77 -3.08
N PRO A 176 -10.29 -8.99 -2.47
CA PRO A 176 -10.00 -9.11 -1.04
C PRO A 176 -11.20 -8.92 -0.12
N GLU A 177 -12.19 -8.11 -0.49
CA GLU A 177 -13.42 -7.96 0.30
C GLU A 177 -14.16 -9.30 0.47
N ILE A 178 -14.18 -10.14 -0.58
CA ILE A 178 -14.79 -11.46 -0.54
C ILE A 178 -13.95 -12.39 0.34
N THR A 179 -12.63 -12.35 0.17
CA THR A 179 -11.69 -13.12 0.99
C THR A 179 -11.84 -12.78 2.48
N ALA A 180 -12.02 -11.50 2.83
CA ALA A 180 -12.21 -11.03 4.20
C ALA A 180 -13.44 -11.67 4.85
N ILE A 181 -14.58 -11.66 4.13
CA ILE A 181 -15.84 -12.22 4.61
C ILE A 181 -15.71 -13.74 4.79
N LEU A 182 -15.15 -14.44 3.81
CA LEU A 182 -14.96 -15.89 3.88
C LEU A 182 -14.03 -16.29 5.03
N LEU A 183 -12.94 -15.54 5.21
CA LEU A 183 -11.97 -15.78 6.28
C LEU A 183 -12.55 -15.51 7.67
N ALA A 184 -13.35 -14.44 7.80
CA ALA A 184 -14.06 -14.13 9.04
C ALA A 184 -15.06 -15.24 9.39
N LEU A 185 -15.87 -15.71 8.42
CA LEU A 185 -16.82 -16.81 8.62
C LEU A 185 -16.12 -18.12 8.98
N ALA A 186 -15.04 -18.47 8.29
CA ALA A 186 -14.24 -19.65 8.58
C ALA A 186 -13.66 -19.60 10.00
N THR A 187 -13.12 -18.45 10.40
CA THR A 187 -12.55 -18.23 11.74
C THR A 187 -13.63 -18.28 12.81
N ALA A 188 -14.80 -17.67 12.56
CA ALA A 188 -15.96 -17.74 13.44
C ALA A 188 -16.36 -19.19 13.71
N GLY A 189 -16.47 -20.02 12.65
CA GLY A 189 -16.78 -21.44 12.80
C GLY A 189 -15.73 -22.20 13.61
N LEU A 190 -14.45 -21.93 13.37
CA LEU A 190 -13.33 -22.62 14.01
C LEU A 190 -13.18 -22.26 15.50
N VAL A 191 -13.51 -21.03 15.88
CA VAL A 191 -13.23 -20.47 17.20
C VAL A 191 -14.48 -20.37 18.08
N LEU A 192 -15.66 -20.13 17.51
CA LEU A 192 -16.93 -20.01 18.26
C LEU A 192 -17.70 -21.33 18.37
N LEU A 193 -17.73 -22.15 17.31
CA LEU A 193 -18.64 -23.32 17.25
C LEU A 193 -18.05 -24.63 17.79
N SER A 194 -16.74 -24.89 17.63
CA SER A 194 -16.13 -26.13 18.14
C SER A 194 -14.64 -26.03 18.52
N PRO A 195 -14.32 -25.43 19.68
CA PRO A 195 -12.94 -25.18 20.10
C PRO A 195 -12.10 -26.45 20.23
N THR A 196 -12.65 -27.54 20.78
CA THR A 196 -11.91 -28.80 21.04
C THR A 196 -11.71 -29.64 19.78
N ARG A 197 -12.68 -29.69 18.88
CA ARG A 197 -12.52 -30.40 17.59
C ARG A 197 -11.46 -29.70 16.76
N ALA A 198 -11.54 -28.39 16.61
CA ALA A 198 -10.62 -27.64 15.77
C ALA A 198 -9.15 -27.68 16.27
N HIS A 199 -8.88 -27.89 17.57
CA HIS A 199 -7.51 -28.15 18.06
C HIS A 199 -6.91 -29.44 17.46
N ARG A 200 -7.69 -30.52 17.43
CA ARG A 200 -7.27 -31.82 16.88
C ARG A 200 -7.06 -31.78 15.37
N TRP A 201 -7.83 -30.97 14.65
CA TRP A 201 -7.62 -30.75 13.22
C TRP A 201 -6.34 -29.94 12.96
N ALA A 202 -6.11 -28.89 13.75
CA ALA A 202 -4.92 -28.04 13.63
C ALA A 202 -3.62 -28.84 13.75
N SER A 203 -3.50 -29.68 14.78
CA SER A 203 -2.29 -30.48 15.00
C SER A 203 -2.06 -31.58 13.96
N ARG A 204 -3.12 -32.04 13.27
CA ARG A 204 -3.02 -33.06 12.20
C ARG A 204 -2.72 -32.47 10.83
N LEU A 205 -3.22 -31.27 10.53
CA LEU A 205 -3.11 -30.66 9.21
C LEU A 205 -1.86 -29.78 9.05
N ALA A 206 -1.30 -29.24 10.13
CA ALA A 206 -0.19 -28.29 10.04
C ALA A 206 1.02 -28.82 9.27
N LEU A 207 1.51 -30.02 9.60
CA LEU A 207 2.69 -30.60 8.94
C LEU A 207 2.45 -30.95 7.47
N PRO A 208 1.33 -31.60 7.08
CA PRO A 208 0.99 -31.82 5.67
C PRO A 208 0.91 -30.52 4.85
N LEU A 209 0.23 -29.49 5.37
CA LEU A 209 0.06 -28.21 4.66
C LEU A 209 1.40 -27.48 4.47
N LEU A 210 2.23 -27.47 5.51
CA LEU A 210 3.60 -26.94 5.43
C LEU A 210 4.46 -27.74 4.44
N GLY A 211 4.32 -29.07 4.43
CA GLY A 211 5.01 -29.95 3.49
C GLY A 211 4.67 -29.64 2.03
N ILE A 212 3.40 -29.36 1.74
CA ILE A 212 2.96 -28.93 0.40
C ILE A 212 3.65 -27.63 -0.02
N TYR A 213 3.65 -26.63 0.86
CA TYR A 213 4.30 -25.35 0.56
C TYR A 213 5.81 -25.52 0.32
N VAL A 214 6.50 -26.25 1.20
CA VAL A 214 7.93 -26.53 1.08
C VAL A 214 8.23 -27.29 -0.21
N LEU A 215 7.42 -28.27 -0.58
CA LEU A 215 7.59 -29.00 -1.83
C LEU A 215 7.45 -28.06 -3.05
N GLY A 216 6.44 -27.19 -3.05
CA GLY A 216 6.29 -26.16 -4.08
C GLY A 216 7.53 -25.28 -4.21
N ALA A 217 8.07 -24.80 -3.08
CA ALA A 217 9.28 -23.98 -3.07
C ALA A 217 10.51 -24.73 -3.59
N LEU A 218 10.67 -26.00 -3.20
CA LEU A 218 11.77 -26.84 -3.67
C LEU A 218 11.69 -27.14 -5.18
N ILE A 219 10.49 -27.28 -5.74
CA ILE A 219 10.31 -27.46 -7.19
C ILE A 219 10.79 -26.21 -7.94
N VAL A 220 10.41 -25.01 -7.48
CA VAL A 220 10.87 -23.75 -8.06
C VAL A 220 12.40 -23.64 -7.98
N ILE A 221 12.97 -23.83 -6.79
CA ILE A 221 14.41 -23.74 -6.57
C ILE A 221 15.18 -24.79 -7.38
N GLY A 222 14.63 -26.00 -7.52
CA GLY A 222 15.21 -27.07 -8.34
C GLY A 222 15.26 -26.72 -9.83
N GLY A 223 14.30 -25.94 -10.33
CA GLY A 223 14.28 -25.43 -11.70
C GLY A 223 15.39 -24.41 -12.00
N ALA A 224 15.85 -23.68 -10.99
CA ALA A 224 16.89 -22.65 -11.09
C ALA A 224 18.08 -22.92 -10.13
N ALA A 225 18.47 -24.18 -9.95
CA ALA A 225 19.44 -24.58 -8.92
C ALA A 225 20.81 -23.90 -9.04
N GLY A 226 21.25 -23.58 -10.27
CA GLY A 226 22.50 -22.84 -10.51
C GLY A 226 22.45 -21.39 -10.01
N GLU A 227 21.30 -20.74 -10.15
CA GLU A 227 21.06 -19.37 -9.71
C GLU A 227 20.78 -19.29 -8.21
N ALA A 228 20.22 -20.36 -7.61
CA ALA A 228 19.97 -20.44 -6.17
C ALA A 228 21.25 -20.23 -5.34
N GLY A 229 22.38 -20.77 -5.80
CA GLY A 229 23.68 -20.55 -5.17
C GLY A 229 24.12 -19.08 -5.23
N ALA A 230 23.90 -18.43 -6.37
CA ALA A 230 24.18 -17.00 -6.55
C ALA A 230 23.28 -16.14 -5.66
N ALA A 231 21.99 -16.45 -5.57
CA ALA A 231 21.04 -15.75 -4.71
C ALA A 231 21.42 -15.85 -3.22
N LEU A 232 21.84 -17.03 -2.75
CA LEU A 232 22.36 -17.21 -1.38
C LEU A 232 23.64 -16.39 -1.15
N SER A 233 24.53 -16.35 -2.14
CA SER A 233 25.73 -15.52 -2.08
C SER A 233 25.37 -14.04 -1.94
N THR A 234 24.43 -13.54 -2.76
CA THR A 234 23.93 -12.16 -2.71
C THR A 234 23.36 -11.79 -1.34
N ILE A 235 22.58 -12.69 -0.72
CA ILE A 235 22.05 -12.47 0.65
C ILE A 235 23.18 -12.19 1.65
N ILE A 236 24.27 -12.95 1.58
CA ILE A 236 25.40 -12.82 2.52
C ILE A 236 26.24 -11.58 2.17
N THR A 237 26.59 -11.39 0.89
CA THR A 237 27.47 -10.30 0.48
C THR A 237 26.84 -8.92 0.70
N GLU A 238 25.55 -8.77 0.44
CA GLU A 238 24.84 -7.51 0.71
C GLU A 238 24.71 -7.21 2.22
N ALA A 239 24.51 -8.26 3.04
CA ALA A 239 24.36 -8.09 4.48
C ALA A 239 25.62 -7.56 5.16
N PHE A 240 26.79 -7.95 4.65
CA PHE A 240 28.11 -7.63 5.22
C PHE A 240 28.95 -6.72 4.33
N SER A 241 28.34 -6.04 3.37
CA SER A 241 29.05 -5.12 2.48
C SER A 241 29.62 -3.92 3.26
N ALA A 242 30.77 -3.41 2.81
CA ALA A 242 31.39 -2.23 3.40
C ALA A 242 30.51 -0.97 3.27
N GLU A 243 29.63 -0.93 2.27
CA GLU A 243 28.64 0.14 2.08
C GLU A 243 27.51 0.02 3.14
N THR A 244 27.01 -1.20 3.36
CA THR A 244 25.99 -1.49 4.38
C THR A 244 26.49 -1.20 5.80
N PHE A 245 27.75 -1.54 6.11
CA PHE A 245 28.33 -1.30 7.43
C PHE A 245 28.96 0.09 7.59
N GLY A 246 29.66 0.61 6.58
CA GLY A 246 30.35 1.90 6.63
C GLY A 246 29.37 3.07 6.50
N ALA A 247 28.62 3.12 5.40
CA ALA A 247 27.63 4.19 5.18
C ALA A 247 26.38 3.98 6.04
N GLY A 248 25.92 2.74 6.24
CA GLY A 248 24.72 2.44 7.03
C GLY A 248 24.85 2.66 8.54
N LEU A 249 26.03 2.51 9.14
CA LEU A 249 26.24 2.77 10.58
C LEU A 249 26.27 4.27 10.88
N LEU A 250 26.79 5.08 9.96
CA LEU A 250 26.90 6.54 10.09
C LEU A 250 25.59 7.27 9.69
N SER A 251 24.89 6.79 8.66
CA SER A 251 23.62 7.36 8.16
C SER A 251 22.35 6.82 8.85
N GLY A 252 22.49 5.81 9.71
CA GLY A 252 21.36 5.08 10.31
C GLY A 252 20.70 4.05 9.37
N GLY A 253 21.16 3.90 8.13
CA GLY A 253 20.63 2.89 7.18
C GLY A 253 20.75 1.45 7.68
N LEU A 254 21.80 1.11 8.44
CA LEU A 254 21.96 -0.20 9.06
C LEU A 254 20.88 -0.44 10.12
N VAL A 255 20.50 0.59 10.89
CA VAL A 255 19.42 0.49 11.89
C VAL A 255 18.10 0.13 11.22
N VAL A 256 17.80 0.68 10.05
CA VAL A 256 16.58 0.36 9.27
C VAL A 256 16.59 -1.09 8.78
N VAL A 257 17.74 -1.57 8.28
CA VAL A 257 17.88 -2.98 7.85
C VAL A 257 17.71 -3.93 9.04
N LEU A 258 18.38 -3.65 10.16
CA LEU A 258 18.28 -4.45 11.38
C LEU A 258 16.86 -4.41 11.98
N GLN A 259 16.22 -3.25 11.99
CA GLN A 259 14.85 -3.09 12.46
C GLN A 259 13.90 -3.92 11.60
N THR A 260 14.04 -3.84 10.28
CA THR A 260 13.27 -4.66 9.34
C THR A 260 13.51 -6.14 9.59
N ALA A 261 14.77 -6.56 9.73
CA ALA A 261 15.11 -7.95 10.00
C ALA A 261 14.50 -8.46 11.32
N VAL A 262 14.56 -7.66 12.40
CA VAL A 262 13.94 -8.03 13.68
C VAL A 262 12.42 -8.12 13.55
N LEU A 263 11.76 -7.11 12.98
CA LEU A 263 10.31 -7.09 12.83
C LEU A 263 9.81 -8.25 11.98
N ARG A 264 10.42 -8.48 10.81
CA ARG A 264 10.00 -9.54 9.89
C ARG A 264 10.38 -10.94 10.41
N SER A 265 11.53 -11.11 11.07
CA SER A 265 11.84 -12.39 11.71
C SER A 265 10.87 -12.70 12.85
N THR A 266 10.54 -11.70 13.68
CA THR A 266 9.55 -11.84 14.76
C THR A 266 8.16 -12.15 14.23
N LEU A 267 7.75 -11.50 13.13
CA LEU A 267 6.52 -11.82 12.41
C LEU A 267 6.52 -13.28 11.88
N ALA A 268 7.69 -13.82 11.54
CA ALA A 268 7.82 -15.17 11.00
C ALA A 268 7.84 -16.29 12.04
N HIS A 269 8.47 -16.07 13.19
CA HIS A 269 8.71 -17.10 14.19
C HIS A 269 8.07 -16.88 15.55
N GLU A 270 7.60 -15.66 15.82
CA GLU A 270 6.99 -15.24 17.10
C GLU A 270 7.85 -15.35 18.37
N ALA A 271 9.08 -15.86 18.28
CA ALA A 271 10.04 -15.84 19.39
C ALA A 271 10.16 -14.45 20.01
N GLY A 272 10.05 -14.40 21.34
CA GLY A 272 10.11 -13.15 22.08
C GLY A 272 8.79 -12.38 22.14
N LEU A 273 7.71 -12.85 21.49
CA LEU A 273 6.37 -12.32 21.74
C LEU A 273 5.68 -13.01 22.93
N GLY A 274 6.18 -14.15 23.41
CA GLY A 274 5.58 -14.92 24.49
C GLY A 274 4.36 -15.77 24.09
N THR A 275 3.90 -15.68 22.84
CA THR A 275 2.80 -16.50 22.29
C THR A 275 3.16 -17.98 22.25
N LEU A 276 4.41 -18.32 21.90
CA LEU A 276 4.92 -19.69 21.95
C LEU A 276 4.85 -20.30 23.35
N ALA A 277 5.11 -19.50 24.39
CA ALA A 277 4.99 -19.95 25.78
C ALA A 277 3.54 -20.23 26.16
N ILE A 278 2.60 -19.38 25.73
CA ILE A 278 1.16 -19.61 25.92
C ILE A 278 0.72 -20.90 25.21
N ALA A 279 1.14 -21.09 23.95
CA ALA A 279 0.80 -22.29 23.18
C ALA A 279 1.40 -23.57 23.79
N ALA A 280 2.67 -23.53 24.18
CA ALA A 280 3.39 -24.67 24.71
C ALA A 280 2.85 -25.12 26.08
N THR A 281 2.46 -24.18 26.94
CA THR A 281 1.94 -24.47 28.28
C THR A 281 0.45 -24.82 28.28
N ALA A 282 -0.33 -24.42 27.27
CA ALA A 282 -1.72 -24.84 27.10
C ALA A 282 -1.88 -26.29 26.59
N SER A 283 -0.80 -26.93 26.13
CA SER A 283 -0.79 -28.28 25.55
C SER A 283 -0.26 -29.36 26.50
N VAL A 284 -0.40 -29.16 27.80
CA VAL A 284 -0.06 -30.17 28.81
C VAL A 284 -1.25 -31.13 28.92
N ASP A 285 -1.12 -32.32 28.34
CA ASP A 285 -2.04 -33.43 28.61
C ASP A 285 -1.92 -33.82 30.10
N GLU A 286 -3.06 -34.00 30.77
CA GLU A 286 -3.15 -34.31 32.21
C GLU A 286 -2.53 -35.69 32.55
N ASP A 287 -2.30 -36.55 31.55
CA ASP A 287 -1.88 -37.95 31.72
C ASP A 287 -0.36 -38.21 31.47
N GLU A 288 0.46 -37.21 31.11
CA GLU A 288 1.90 -37.41 30.86
C GLU A 288 2.80 -36.90 32.01
N PRO A 289 3.92 -37.58 32.33
CA PRO A 289 4.82 -37.16 33.40
C PRO A 289 5.46 -35.80 33.12
N GLU A 290 5.71 -35.11 34.23
CA GLU A 290 6.10 -33.71 34.45
C GLU A 290 7.48 -33.29 33.85
N ASP A 291 7.77 -33.63 32.60
CA ASP A 291 8.99 -33.14 31.94
C ASP A 291 8.77 -31.73 31.38
N THR A 292 8.92 -30.76 32.28
CA THR A 292 8.81 -29.31 32.05
C THR A 292 9.73 -28.81 30.91
N GLN A 293 10.76 -29.58 30.52
CA GLN A 293 11.74 -29.15 29.53
C GLN A 293 11.38 -29.50 28.08
N ARG A 294 10.55 -30.53 27.86
CA ARG A 294 10.18 -30.98 26.51
C ARG A 294 9.47 -29.90 25.68
N PRO A 295 8.47 -29.16 26.21
CA PRO A 295 7.81 -28.11 25.44
C PRO A 295 8.79 -27.01 25.04
N ALA A 296 9.75 -26.67 25.90
CA ALA A 296 10.78 -25.67 25.62
C ALA A 296 11.74 -26.13 24.52
N LEU A 297 12.11 -27.41 24.48
CA LEU A 297 12.93 -27.98 23.40
C LEU A 297 12.23 -27.93 22.06
N LEU A 298 10.91 -28.17 22.01
CA LEU A 298 10.14 -28.10 20.77
C LEU A 298 9.92 -26.65 20.32
N ALA A 299 9.64 -25.73 21.25
CA ALA A 299 9.49 -24.31 20.93
C ALA A 299 10.76 -23.70 20.32
N MET A 300 11.93 -24.13 20.79
CA MET A 300 13.24 -23.74 20.23
C MET A 300 13.40 -24.10 18.74
N LEU A 301 12.68 -25.10 18.23
CA LEU A 301 12.71 -25.47 16.82
C LEU A 301 11.87 -24.56 15.92
N VAL A 302 10.91 -23.80 16.49
CA VAL A 302 9.99 -22.97 15.70
C VAL A 302 10.77 -21.92 14.90
N PRO A 303 11.65 -21.09 15.48
CA PRO A 303 12.43 -20.09 14.70
C PRO A 303 13.36 -20.70 13.66
N ALA A 304 13.91 -21.88 13.94
CA ALA A 304 14.73 -22.59 12.97
C ALA A 304 13.92 -23.04 11.75
N ILE A 305 12.71 -23.57 11.98
CA ILE A 305 11.85 -24.06 10.90
C ILE A 305 11.25 -22.90 10.11
N THR A 306 10.73 -21.87 10.77
CA THR A 306 10.00 -20.78 10.10
C THR A 306 10.92 -19.78 9.40
N THR A 307 12.08 -19.45 9.97
CA THR A 307 12.94 -18.41 9.38
C THR A 307 14.14 -18.99 8.64
N LEU A 308 14.91 -19.89 9.28
CA LEU A 308 16.09 -20.47 8.63
C LEU A 308 15.71 -21.45 7.51
N GLY A 309 14.62 -22.19 7.68
CA GLY A 309 14.06 -23.08 6.66
C GLY A 309 13.09 -22.35 5.72
N LEU A 310 11.85 -22.18 6.16
CA LEU A 310 10.74 -21.67 5.36
C LEU A 310 11.00 -20.25 4.82
N GLY A 311 11.50 -19.34 5.66
CA GLY A 311 11.83 -17.97 5.27
C GLY A 311 12.90 -17.91 4.17
N THR A 312 13.96 -18.71 4.30
CA THR A 312 15.00 -18.84 3.26
C THR A 312 14.46 -19.40 1.96
N LEU A 313 13.66 -20.48 2.02
CA LEU A 313 13.02 -21.04 0.83
C LEU A 313 12.14 -20.01 0.13
N THR A 314 11.37 -19.25 0.90
CA THR A 314 10.51 -18.20 0.37
C THR A 314 11.31 -17.06 -0.27
N ALA A 315 12.38 -16.61 0.39
CA ALA A 315 13.28 -15.60 -0.17
C ALA A 315 13.88 -16.06 -1.51
N LEU A 316 14.31 -17.32 -1.60
CA LEU A 316 14.84 -17.89 -2.83
C LEU A 316 13.77 -17.98 -3.94
N VAL A 317 12.54 -18.42 -3.62
CA VAL A 317 11.43 -18.40 -4.60
C VAL A 317 11.21 -17.00 -5.17
N VAL A 318 11.18 -15.97 -4.31
CA VAL A 318 10.98 -14.57 -4.74
C VAL A 318 12.14 -14.05 -5.58
N MET A 319 13.39 -14.36 -5.19
CA MET A 319 14.58 -13.91 -5.90
C MET A 319 14.74 -14.61 -7.26
N LEU A 320 14.49 -15.91 -7.34
CA LEU A 320 14.68 -16.72 -8.55
C LEU A 320 13.57 -16.49 -9.59
N SER A 321 12.34 -16.26 -9.15
CA SER A 321 11.21 -16.00 -10.07
C SER A 321 11.19 -14.58 -10.65
N GLY A 322 12.11 -13.70 -10.21
CA GLY A 322 12.05 -12.27 -10.49
C GLY A 322 10.78 -11.59 -9.95
N ALA A 323 10.01 -12.26 -9.08
CA ALA A 323 8.75 -11.70 -8.55
C ALA A 323 8.96 -10.46 -7.66
N SER A 324 10.21 -10.22 -7.25
CA SER A 324 10.61 -9.03 -6.51
C SER A 324 10.12 -7.75 -7.19
N GLN A 325 9.34 -6.96 -6.46
CA GLN A 325 8.77 -5.70 -6.95
C GLN A 325 9.75 -4.53 -6.92
N ARG A 326 11.05 -4.82 -6.94
CA ARG A 326 12.07 -3.84 -7.33
C ARG A 326 12.23 -3.74 -8.84
N GLU A 327 11.63 -4.67 -9.59
CA GLU A 327 11.53 -4.54 -11.04
C GLU A 327 10.65 -3.35 -11.40
N ARG A 328 11.14 -2.52 -12.32
CA ARG A 328 10.31 -1.48 -12.92
C ARG A 328 9.12 -2.17 -13.57
N ALA A 329 7.92 -1.71 -13.27
CA ALA A 329 6.70 -2.17 -13.91
C ALA A 329 6.42 -1.41 -15.22
N ALA A 330 6.94 -0.20 -15.33
CA ALA A 330 6.79 0.63 -16.53
C ALA A 330 8.02 1.50 -16.76
N GLU A 331 8.24 1.87 -18.02
CA GLU A 331 9.13 2.96 -18.40
C GLU A 331 8.56 4.29 -17.94
N ARG A 332 9.46 5.25 -17.68
CA ARG A 332 9.09 6.65 -17.41
C ARG A 332 8.82 7.45 -18.68
N LEU A 333 8.27 6.79 -19.70
CA LEU A 333 7.95 7.38 -20.99
C LEU A 333 6.46 7.68 -21.04
N PHE A 334 6.13 8.92 -21.38
CA PHE A 334 4.75 9.36 -21.55
C PHE A 334 4.25 9.02 -22.95
N LEU A 335 3.13 8.29 -23.01
CA LEU A 335 2.37 8.09 -24.23
C LEU A 335 1.11 8.98 -24.18
N PRO A 336 0.88 9.90 -25.12
CA PRO A 336 -0.38 10.64 -25.17
C PRO A 336 -1.58 9.69 -25.37
N LEU A 337 -2.65 9.87 -24.58
CA LEU A 337 -3.96 9.25 -24.84
C LEU A 337 -4.78 10.09 -25.82
N ALA A 338 -4.63 11.41 -25.76
CA ALA A 338 -5.13 12.39 -26.73
C ALA A 338 -4.37 13.72 -26.59
N GLN A 339 -4.23 14.50 -27.67
CA GLN A 339 -3.59 15.82 -27.64
C GLN A 339 -4.45 16.82 -26.86
N LEU A 340 -3.84 17.42 -25.84
CA LEU A 340 -4.49 18.31 -24.89
C LEU A 340 -4.38 19.80 -25.26
N GLU A 341 -3.51 20.11 -26.21
CA GLU A 341 -3.25 21.49 -26.58
C GLU A 341 -4.17 21.88 -27.73
N ARG A 342 -4.95 22.95 -27.53
CA ARG A 342 -5.95 23.50 -28.47
C ARG A 342 -5.43 23.74 -29.90
N HIS A 343 -4.12 23.65 -30.13
CA HIS A 343 -3.46 24.03 -31.37
C HIS A 343 -3.04 22.84 -32.23
N GLU A 344 -3.20 21.59 -31.75
CA GLU A 344 -2.73 20.40 -32.47
C GLU A 344 -3.85 19.40 -32.84
N ILE A 345 -5.08 19.61 -32.33
CA ILE A 345 -6.23 18.75 -32.65
C ILE A 345 -6.68 19.01 -34.09
N THR A 346 -6.42 18.06 -34.98
CA THR A 346 -6.93 18.09 -36.36
C THR A 346 -8.23 17.30 -36.43
N ALA A 347 -9.36 17.96 -36.15
CA ALA A 347 -10.67 17.39 -36.45
C ALA A 347 -10.82 17.27 -37.97
N SER A 348 -11.45 16.19 -38.44
CA SER A 348 -11.80 16.06 -39.86
C SER A 348 -12.68 17.23 -40.31
N GLU A 349 -12.70 17.51 -41.62
CA GLU A 349 -13.55 18.58 -42.16
C GLU A 349 -15.03 18.41 -41.77
N LEU A 350 -15.48 17.17 -41.67
CA LEU A 350 -16.83 16.78 -41.25
C LEU A 350 -17.01 16.75 -39.73
N GLY A 351 -15.94 16.88 -38.94
CA GLY A 351 -15.97 16.87 -37.49
C GLY A 351 -16.41 15.54 -36.88
N GLN A 352 -16.22 14.44 -37.62
CA GLN A 352 -16.57 13.08 -37.19
C GLN A 352 -15.36 12.26 -36.74
N ALA A 353 -14.14 12.81 -36.90
CA ALA A 353 -12.93 12.06 -36.65
C ALA A 353 -11.79 12.96 -36.14
N PHE A 354 -10.94 12.42 -35.26
CA PHE A 354 -9.71 13.04 -34.80
C PHE A 354 -8.50 12.18 -35.15
N THR A 355 -7.50 12.77 -35.81
CA THR A 355 -6.22 12.08 -36.03
C THR A 355 -5.47 11.94 -34.71
N LEU A 356 -5.07 10.73 -34.36
CA LEU A 356 -4.30 10.44 -33.16
C LEU A 356 -2.78 10.53 -33.44
N PRO A 357 -1.97 10.88 -32.42
CA PRO A 357 -0.51 10.89 -32.55
C PRO A 357 0.06 9.52 -32.97
N GLU A 358 1.26 9.55 -33.56
CA GLU A 358 1.97 8.34 -33.98
C GLU A 358 2.30 7.39 -32.81
N HIS A 359 2.31 7.87 -31.57
CA HIS A 359 2.62 7.07 -30.39
C HIS A 359 1.53 7.22 -29.32
N THR A 360 0.36 6.63 -29.56
CA THR A 360 -0.79 6.72 -28.63
C THR A 360 -0.96 5.45 -27.79
N ALA A 361 -1.35 5.64 -26.53
CA ALA A 361 -1.70 4.55 -25.62
C ALA A 361 -3.08 3.91 -25.92
N LEU A 362 -3.85 4.44 -26.89
CA LEU A 362 -5.12 3.85 -27.32
C LEU A 362 -4.93 2.66 -28.26
N ALA A 363 -5.57 1.54 -27.95
CA ALA A 363 -5.60 0.36 -28.80
C ALA A 363 -6.47 0.56 -30.05
N SER A 364 -6.00 0.06 -31.19
CA SER A 364 -6.74 0.02 -32.45
C SER A 364 -7.93 -0.94 -32.38
N LYS A 365 -8.99 -0.65 -33.15
CA LYS A 365 -10.26 -1.42 -33.23
C LYS A 365 -10.99 -1.56 -31.88
N ARG A 366 -10.74 -0.65 -30.94
CA ARG A 366 -11.47 -0.56 -29.67
C ARG A 366 -12.39 0.65 -29.62
N ARG A 367 -13.46 0.49 -28.83
CA ARG A 367 -14.37 1.56 -28.42
C ARG A 367 -13.92 2.17 -27.10
N TYR A 368 -13.97 3.50 -27.04
CA TYR A 368 -13.72 4.29 -25.84
C TYR A 368 -14.89 5.25 -25.64
N ARG A 369 -15.25 5.50 -24.38
CA ARG A 369 -16.13 6.61 -24.02
C ARG A 369 -15.26 7.86 -23.95
N MET A 370 -15.62 8.89 -24.71
CA MET A 370 -14.85 10.12 -24.84
C MET A 370 -15.65 11.30 -24.30
N VAL A 371 -14.97 12.35 -23.84
CA VAL A 371 -15.59 13.60 -23.39
C VAL A 371 -14.88 14.83 -23.94
N MET A 372 -15.66 15.79 -24.41
CA MET A 372 -15.24 17.17 -24.73
C MET A 372 -15.72 18.07 -23.60
N ARG A 373 -14.79 18.77 -22.95
CA ARG A 373 -15.07 19.62 -21.78
C ARG A 373 -15.47 21.02 -22.20
N ALA A 374 -16.57 21.51 -21.63
CA ALA A 374 -16.97 22.89 -21.78
C ALA A 374 -15.97 23.82 -21.07
N ASN A 375 -15.87 25.05 -21.56
CA ASN A 375 -15.12 26.10 -20.91
C ASN A 375 -15.88 26.50 -19.63
N PRO A 376 -15.27 26.40 -18.44
CA PRO A 376 -15.94 26.72 -17.19
C PRO A 376 -16.37 28.20 -17.13
N ARG A 377 -15.75 29.09 -17.92
CA ARG A 377 -16.19 30.49 -18.02
C ARG A 377 -17.37 30.73 -18.98
N GLY A 378 -17.79 29.71 -19.74
CA GLY A 378 -18.89 29.79 -20.71
C GLY A 378 -18.47 30.07 -22.16
N HIS A 379 -19.41 29.88 -23.08
CA HIS A 379 -19.23 29.91 -24.54
C HIS A 379 -20.13 30.98 -25.20
N LYS A 380 -19.67 31.56 -26.32
CA LYS A 380 -20.48 32.47 -27.14
C LYS A 380 -21.23 31.69 -28.21
N VAL A 381 -22.49 31.39 -27.96
CA VAL A 381 -23.31 30.53 -28.85
C VAL A 381 -24.66 31.15 -29.20
N GLY A 382 -25.11 32.13 -28.42
CA GLY A 382 -26.40 32.79 -28.63
C GLY A 382 -26.35 33.91 -29.65
N THR A 383 -27.41 34.04 -30.43
CA THR A 383 -27.64 35.18 -31.34
C THR A 383 -28.78 36.03 -30.80
N LEU A 384 -28.59 37.35 -30.77
CA LEU A 384 -29.62 38.28 -30.34
C LEU A 384 -30.74 38.34 -31.40
N ALA A 385 -31.98 38.17 -30.96
CA ALA A 385 -33.17 38.27 -31.79
C ALA A 385 -33.51 39.75 -32.13
N ASN A 386 -34.39 39.93 -33.12
CA ASN A 386 -34.78 41.26 -33.62
C ASN A 386 -35.54 42.10 -32.58
N ASP A 387 -36.10 41.47 -31.56
CA ASP A 387 -36.78 42.14 -30.44
C ASP A 387 -35.81 42.80 -29.45
N GLU A 388 -34.49 42.65 -29.66
CA GLU A 388 -33.40 43.22 -28.87
C GLU A 388 -33.28 42.72 -27.42
N ARG A 389 -34.12 41.75 -27.03
CA ARG A 389 -34.22 41.26 -25.65
C ARG A 389 -34.03 39.76 -25.54
N THR A 390 -34.26 39.03 -26.62
CA THR A 390 -34.21 37.58 -26.60
C THR A 390 -32.90 37.11 -27.21
N VAL A 391 -32.24 36.17 -26.55
CA VAL A 391 -31.08 35.46 -27.12
C VAL A 391 -31.54 34.07 -27.53
N GLY A 392 -31.49 33.82 -28.83
CA GLY A 392 -31.80 32.53 -29.42
C GLY A 392 -30.54 31.67 -29.57
N MET A 393 -30.63 30.38 -29.24
CA MET A 393 -29.61 29.39 -29.56
C MET A 393 -30.23 28.04 -29.87
N PRO A 394 -29.51 27.14 -30.57
CA PRO A 394 -30.01 25.79 -30.79
C PRO A 394 -30.23 25.03 -29.46
N ALA A 395 -31.25 24.19 -29.41
CA ALA A 395 -31.53 23.36 -28.23
C ALA A 395 -30.65 22.10 -28.18
N TRP A 396 -29.39 22.30 -27.78
CA TRP A 396 -28.45 21.21 -27.55
C TRP A 396 -28.69 20.52 -26.21
N GLU A 397 -28.34 19.24 -26.11
CA GLU A 397 -28.44 18.49 -24.85
C GLU A 397 -27.54 19.09 -23.77
N ASN A 398 -26.34 19.50 -24.16
CA ASN A 398 -25.40 20.17 -23.26
C ASN A 398 -25.81 21.62 -22.95
N ALA A 399 -26.89 22.14 -23.53
CA ALA A 399 -27.51 23.41 -23.14
C ALA A 399 -28.72 23.22 -22.21
N ALA A 400 -29.04 21.97 -21.81
CA ALA A 400 -30.27 21.67 -21.06
C ALA A 400 -30.37 22.35 -19.68
N ALA A 401 -29.27 22.80 -19.09
CA ALA A 401 -29.25 23.52 -17.81
C ALA A 401 -29.09 25.05 -17.97
N VAL A 402 -29.07 25.57 -19.20
CA VAL A 402 -28.84 27.00 -19.44
C VAL A 402 -30.09 27.79 -19.11
N ASP A 403 -30.00 28.66 -18.09
CA ASP A 403 -31.05 29.59 -17.69
C ASP A 403 -30.53 31.02 -17.45
N THR A 404 -29.21 31.24 -17.61
CA THR A 404 -28.55 32.48 -17.24
C THR A 404 -27.57 32.91 -18.34
N LEU A 405 -27.64 34.18 -18.72
CA LEU A 405 -26.69 34.82 -19.64
C LEU A 405 -25.59 35.53 -18.85
N TYR A 406 -24.34 35.38 -19.27
CA TYR A 406 -23.20 36.02 -18.60
C TYR A 406 -22.55 37.06 -19.50
N PHE A 407 -22.21 38.21 -18.93
CA PHE A 407 -21.49 39.29 -19.58
C PHE A 407 -20.20 39.58 -18.81
N ARG A 408 -19.07 39.58 -19.50
CA ARG A 408 -17.76 39.78 -18.89
C ARG A 408 -17.28 41.20 -19.11
N HIS A 409 -16.58 41.78 -18.15
CA HIS A 409 -15.94 43.07 -18.38
C HIS A 409 -14.81 42.96 -19.42
N LYS A 410 -14.62 44.01 -20.23
CA LYS A 410 -13.55 44.08 -21.24
C LYS A 410 -12.20 44.54 -20.66
N ASP A 411 -12.19 45.00 -19.41
CA ASP A 411 -10.98 45.40 -18.68
C ASP A 411 -10.40 44.25 -17.83
N GLU A 412 -9.43 44.54 -16.97
CA GLU A 412 -8.77 43.55 -16.11
C GLU A 412 -9.75 42.78 -15.20
N ARG A 413 -10.91 43.36 -14.87
CA ARG A 413 -11.94 42.67 -14.05
C ARG A 413 -12.50 41.46 -14.78
N GLY A 414 -12.56 41.51 -16.11
CA GLY A 414 -12.98 40.39 -16.95
C GLY A 414 -12.09 39.14 -16.85
N GLN A 415 -10.92 39.23 -16.21
CA GLN A 415 -10.07 38.07 -15.94
C GLN A 415 -10.60 37.22 -14.78
N HIS A 416 -11.45 37.77 -13.91
CA HIS A 416 -12.01 37.08 -12.75
C HIS A 416 -13.52 36.85 -12.88
N GLU A 417 -13.95 35.61 -12.64
CA GLU A 417 -15.37 35.22 -12.72
C GLU A 417 -16.29 35.98 -11.76
N ALA A 418 -15.77 36.43 -10.62
CA ALA A 418 -16.54 37.14 -9.60
C ALA A 418 -17.09 38.50 -10.09
N PHE A 419 -16.56 39.04 -11.19
CA PHE A 419 -17.03 40.29 -11.80
C PHE A 419 -17.89 40.06 -13.04
N ASP A 420 -18.15 38.80 -13.42
CA ASP A 420 -19.03 38.52 -14.55
C ASP A 420 -20.48 38.86 -14.15
N VAL A 421 -21.16 39.62 -15.01
CA VAL A 421 -22.56 40.03 -14.80
C VAL A 421 -23.46 38.89 -15.24
N ALA A 422 -24.10 38.23 -14.28
CA ALA A 422 -25.10 37.19 -14.52
C ALA A 422 -26.49 37.80 -14.69
N VAL A 423 -27.16 37.47 -15.79
CA VAL A 423 -28.51 37.88 -16.13
C VAL A 423 -29.40 36.63 -16.15
N PRO A 424 -30.22 36.41 -15.10
CA PRO A 424 -31.16 35.30 -15.07
C PRO A 424 -32.23 35.47 -16.15
N CYS A 425 -32.51 34.42 -16.89
CA CYS A 425 -33.46 34.40 -17.98
C CYS A 425 -34.60 33.40 -17.72
N GLU A 426 -35.76 33.67 -18.32
CA GLU A 426 -36.75 32.64 -18.60
C GLU A 426 -36.37 31.93 -19.88
N ARG A 427 -36.39 30.59 -19.80
CA ARG A 427 -36.10 29.72 -20.92
C ARG A 427 -37.39 29.26 -21.56
N VAL A 428 -37.51 29.45 -22.87
CA VAL A 428 -38.60 28.91 -23.67
C VAL A 428 -37.99 28.03 -24.76
N ASP A 429 -38.34 26.75 -24.75
CA ASP A 429 -37.98 25.83 -25.83
C ASP A 429 -38.99 26.01 -26.98
N THR A 430 -38.50 26.45 -28.13
CA THR A 430 -39.28 26.69 -29.35
C THR A 430 -38.83 25.76 -30.48
N ASP A 431 -39.64 25.65 -31.53
CA ASP A 431 -39.28 24.92 -32.75
C ASP A 431 -39.17 25.92 -33.90
N LEU A 432 -37.94 26.11 -34.40
CA LEU A 432 -37.65 27.05 -35.48
C LEU A 432 -37.46 26.25 -36.78
N ALA A 433 -38.52 26.15 -37.57
CA ALA A 433 -38.52 25.45 -38.87
C ALA A 433 -38.10 23.96 -38.80
N GLY A 434 -38.53 23.24 -37.76
CA GLY A 434 -38.21 21.82 -37.54
C GLY A 434 -36.87 21.60 -36.85
N VAL A 435 -36.26 22.66 -36.30
CA VAL A 435 -35.02 22.62 -35.53
C VAL A 435 -35.33 23.06 -34.10
N PRO A 436 -35.06 22.21 -33.10
CA PRO A 436 -35.20 22.56 -31.69
C PRO A 436 -34.37 23.80 -31.33
N TRP A 437 -35.01 24.79 -30.71
CA TRP A 437 -34.43 26.10 -30.41
C TRP A 437 -34.73 26.52 -28.97
N ILE A 438 -33.84 27.30 -28.37
CA ILE A 438 -33.98 27.84 -27.03
C ILE A 438 -33.96 29.36 -27.13
N GLU A 439 -34.97 29.99 -26.56
CA GLU A 439 -35.06 31.43 -26.38
C GLU A 439 -34.85 31.76 -24.91
N LEU A 440 -33.87 32.62 -24.65
CA LEU A 440 -33.54 33.13 -23.31
C LEU A 440 -33.94 34.60 -23.24
N THR A 441 -34.94 34.89 -22.42
CA THR A 441 -35.44 36.26 -22.18
C THR A 441 -35.12 36.67 -20.75
N PRO A 442 -34.46 37.82 -20.50
CA PRO A 442 -34.19 38.29 -19.14
C PRO A 442 -35.46 38.37 -18.29
N LYS A 443 -35.39 37.90 -17.04
CA LYS A 443 -36.51 37.99 -16.08
C LYS A 443 -36.87 39.44 -15.73
N ASP A 444 -35.91 40.35 -15.87
CA ASP A 444 -36.12 41.79 -15.66
C ASP A 444 -36.69 42.44 -16.94
N PRO A 445 -37.95 42.91 -16.92
CA PRO A 445 -38.62 43.50 -18.07
C PRO A 445 -38.14 44.92 -18.40
N GLU A 446 -37.15 45.49 -17.72
CA GLU A 446 -36.49 46.76 -18.08
C GLU A 446 -35.12 46.56 -18.77
N LEU A 447 -34.56 45.35 -18.72
CA LEU A 447 -33.22 45.07 -19.27
C LEU A 447 -33.23 44.98 -20.81
N ASN A 448 -32.36 45.73 -21.49
CA ASN A 448 -32.15 45.66 -22.94
C ASN A 448 -30.75 45.10 -23.24
N LEU A 449 -30.70 43.88 -23.79
CA LEU A 449 -29.46 43.16 -24.07
C LEU A 449 -28.64 43.80 -25.19
N ARG A 450 -29.30 44.44 -26.18
CA ARG A 450 -28.60 45.17 -27.26
C ARG A 450 -27.76 46.34 -26.73
N ILE A 451 -28.26 47.04 -25.71
CA ILE A 451 -27.53 48.13 -25.04
C ILE A 451 -26.32 47.56 -24.29
N MET A 452 -26.50 46.47 -23.54
CA MET A 452 -25.41 45.80 -22.83
C MET A 452 -24.30 45.32 -23.77
N MET A 453 -24.67 44.77 -24.94
CA MET A 453 -23.71 44.30 -25.95
C MET A 453 -23.01 45.44 -26.72
N ARG A 454 -23.69 46.57 -26.95
CA ARG A 454 -23.08 47.75 -27.59
C ARG A 454 -22.19 48.56 -26.64
N GLY A 455 -22.35 48.37 -25.33
CA GLY A 455 -21.51 48.98 -24.31
C GLY A 455 -20.02 48.71 -24.57
N ARG A 456 -19.18 49.73 -24.36
CA ARG A 456 -17.72 49.58 -24.46
C ARG A 456 -17.13 48.74 -23.32
N GLU A 457 -17.91 48.46 -22.27
CA GLU A 457 -17.43 47.88 -21.02
C GLU A 457 -17.65 46.37 -20.90
N LEU A 458 -18.64 45.80 -21.58
CA LEU A 458 -19.03 44.39 -21.45
C LEU A 458 -18.88 43.64 -22.78
N ASP A 459 -18.49 42.36 -22.68
CA ASP A 459 -18.40 41.37 -23.75
C ASP A 459 -19.34 40.20 -23.44
N GLY A 460 -20.06 39.70 -24.44
CA GLY A 460 -21.08 38.67 -24.26
C GLY A 460 -22.15 38.71 -25.36
N PRO A 461 -23.23 37.92 -25.24
CA PRO A 461 -23.55 37.03 -24.12
C PRO A 461 -22.77 35.71 -24.16
N PHE A 462 -22.40 35.20 -22.98
CA PHE A 462 -21.85 33.87 -22.77
C PHE A 462 -22.86 32.97 -22.07
N VAL A 463 -22.79 31.67 -22.33
CA VAL A 463 -23.59 30.64 -21.65
C VAL A 463 -22.72 29.48 -21.16
N HIS A 464 -23.02 28.95 -19.99
CA HIS A 464 -22.36 27.74 -19.49
C HIS A 464 -23.02 26.51 -20.09
N LEU A 465 -22.31 25.89 -21.04
CA LEU A 465 -22.68 24.59 -21.58
C LEU A 465 -22.12 23.48 -20.69
N GLY A 466 -22.79 22.33 -20.69
CA GLY A 466 -22.28 21.09 -20.13
C GLY A 466 -21.25 20.43 -21.04
N ASP A 467 -20.57 19.42 -20.48
CA ASP A 467 -19.66 18.56 -21.22
C ASP A 467 -20.40 17.70 -22.23
N VAL A 468 -19.72 17.34 -23.33
CA VAL A 468 -20.29 16.47 -24.37
C VAL A 468 -19.55 15.15 -24.36
N GLU A 469 -20.25 14.09 -24.00
CA GLU A 469 -19.73 12.73 -24.09
C GLU A 469 -20.16 12.05 -25.39
N PHE A 470 -19.26 11.25 -25.95
CA PHE A 470 -19.55 10.49 -27.17
C PHE A 470 -18.77 9.17 -27.20
N PRO A 471 -19.33 8.11 -27.79
CA PRO A 471 -18.59 6.89 -28.10
C PRO A 471 -17.63 7.14 -29.27
N GLY A 472 -16.36 6.83 -29.07
CA GLY A 472 -15.32 6.92 -30.09
C GLY A 472 -14.72 5.55 -30.41
N VAL A 473 -14.59 5.21 -31.69
CA VAL A 473 -13.91 4.00 -32.17
C VAL A 473 -12.56 4.38 -32.75
N VAL A 474 -11.48 3.77 -32.27
CA VAL A 474 -10.15 3.97 -32.85
C VAL A 474 -9.97 3.00 -34.01
N LEU A 475 -9.77 3.53 -35.22
CA LEU A 475 -9.55 2.74 -36.43
C LEU A 475 -8.24 3.13 -37.12
N PRO A 476 -7.58 2.19 -37.81
CA PRO A 476 -6.48 2.52 -38.71
C PRO A 476 -6.99 3.35 -39.88
N SER A 477 -6.24 4.38 -40.24
CA SER A 477 -6.48 5.27 -41.37
C SER A 477 -5.17 5.49 -42.12
N VAL A 478 -5.25 5.91 -43.39
CA VAL A 478 -4.07 6.23 -44.18
C VAL A 478 -4.13 7.71 -44.53
N ARG A 479 -3.11 8.48 -44.15
CA ARG A 479 -2.97 9.85 -44.62
C ARG A 479 -2.22 9.79 -45.94
N ARG A 480 -2.87 10.15 -47.04
CA ARG A 480 -2.16 10.40 -48.30
C ARG A 480 -1.40 11.72 -48.13
N GLY A 481 -0.07 11.67 -48.14
CA GLY A 481 0.76 12.87 -48.16
C GLY A 481 0.49 13.70 -49.42
N GLU A 482 0.59 15.02 -49.30
CA GLU A 482 0.80 15.89 -50.46
C GLU A 482 2.12 15.51 -51.13
N ALA A 483 2.09 15.52 -52.46
CA ALA A 483 3.09 15.06 -53.42
C ALA A 483 4.56 14.90 -52.94
N ASP A 484 5.15 13.78 -53.37
CA ASP A 484 6.58 13.57 -53.66
C ASP A 484 7.57 13.11 -52.57
N THR A 485 7.12 12.50 -51.48
CA THR A 485 8.02 11.65 -50.65
C THR A 485 7.37 10.33 -50.25
N GLU A 486 8.17 9.27 -50.29
CA GLU A 486 7.79 7.86 -50.14
C GLU A 486 6.99 7.54 -48.87
N GLY A 487 5.98 6.68 -49.01
CA GLY A 487 5.37 5.91 -47.92
C GLY A 487 4.02 6.44 -47.44
N ALA A 488 2.95 5.69 -47.74
CA ALA A 488 1.66 5.86 -47.08
C ALA A 488 1.83 5.65 -45.56
N GLN A 489 1.73 6.71 -44.77
CA GLN A 489 1.81 6.59 -43.32
C GLN A 489 0.47 6.09 -42.77
N GLU A 490 0.49 4.90 -42.17
CA GLU A 490 -0.61 4.44 -41.32
C GLU A 490 -0.76 5.39 -40.13
N THR A 491 -1.96 5.92 -39.96
CA THR A 491 -2.39 6.79 -38.87
C THR A 491 -3.49 6.07 -38.10
N LEU A 492 -3.71 6.45 -36.84
CA LEU A 492 -4.92 6.04 -36.12
C LEU A 492 -5.85 7.22 -36.08
N THR A 493 -7.14 6.97 -36.30
CA THR A 493 -8.18 8.00 -36.22
C THR A 493 -9.26 7.53 -35.26
N LEU A 494 -9.62 8.40 -34.33
CA LEU A 494 -10.76 8.22 -33.45
C LEU A 494 -12.01 8.73 -34.17
N PHE A 495 -12.95 7.85 -34.47
CA PHE A 495 -14.23 8.17 -35.12
C PHE A 495 -15.36 8.24 -34.11
N GLU A 496 -16.15 9.31 -34.14
CA GLU A 496 -17.44 9.37 -33.44
C GLU A 496 -18.39 8.33 -34.05
N GLU A 497 -19.07 7.51 -33.23
CA GLU A 497 -20.10 6.65 -33.78
C GLU A 497 -21.31 7.46 -34.27
N PRO A 498 -22.01 7.00 -35.33
CA PRO A 498 -23.20 7.68 -35.82
C PRO A 498 -24.25 7.80 -34.71
N LYS A 499 -24.80 9.00 -34.53
CA LYS A 499 -25.89 9.25 -33.58
C LYS A 499 -27.12 8.42 -33.99
N SER A 500 -27.75 7.75 -33.02
CA SER A 500 -28.99 6.99 -33.26
C SER A 500 -30.17 7.91 -33.59
N GLU A 501 -31.16 7.38 -34.32
CA GLU A 501 -32.39 8.11 -34.67
C GLU A 501 -33.13 8.54 -33.39
N GLY A 502 -33.30 9.85 -33.19
CA GLY A 502 -33.90 10.43 -31.98
C GLY A 502 -32.92 10.89 -30.89
N SER A 503 -31.59 10.77 -31.09
CA SER A 503 -30.61 11.37 -30.18
C SER A 503 -30.69 12.91 -30.20
N PRO A 504 -30.65 13.59 -29.04
CA PRO A 504 -30.68 15.05 -28.99
C PRO A 504 -29.49 15.66 -29.75
N HIS A 505 -29.74 16.79 -30.40
CA HIS A 505 -28.81 17.37 -31.37
C HIS A 505 -27.67 18.11 -30.68
N ASN A 506 -26.52 17.45 -30.44
CA ASN A 506 -25.29 18.14 -30.02
C ASN A 506 -24.48 18.66 -31.23
N PRO A 507 -23.65 19.71 -31.08
CA PRO A 507 -22.79 20.21 -32.14
C PRO A 507 -21.86 19.11 -32.69
N SER A 508 -21.40 19.25 -33.93
CA SER A 508 -20.32 18.38 -34.43
C SER A 508 -19.05 18.59 -33.61
N LEU A 509 -18.18 17.57 -33.52
CA LEU A 509 -16.95 17.68 -32.73
C LEU A 509 -16.05 18.82 -33.21
N ARG A 510 -16.01 19.07 -34.53
CA ARG A 510 -15.33 20.26 -35.11
C ARG A 510 -15.91 21.57 -34.58
N SER A 511 -17.23 21.67 -34.45
CA SER A 511 -17.88 22.86 -33.90
C SER A 511 -17.54 23.04 -32.44
N LEU A 512 -17.49 21.95 -31.64
CA LEU A 512 -17.06 22.00 -30.24
C LEU A 512 -15.62 22.52 -30.10
N VAL A 513 -14.68 22.03 -30.92
CA VAL A 513 -13.29 22.55 -30.94
C VAL A 513 -13.27 24.04 -31.26
N THR A 514 -14.06 24.47 -32.25
CA THR A 514 -14.17 25.89 -32.66
C THR A 514 -14.77 26.76 -31.54
N LEU A 515 -15.71 26.21 -30.78
CA LEU A 515 -16.32 26.84 -29.60
C LEU A 515 -15.39 26.87 -28.37
N GLY A 516 -14.20 26.29 -28.47
CA GLY A 516 -13.19 26.29 -27.42
C GLY A 516 -13.39 25.22 -26.34
N PHE A 517 -14.10 24.13 -26.66
CA PHE A 517 -14.09 22.93 -25.82
C PHE A 517 -12.68 22.31 -25.77
N ALA A 518 -12.34 21.68 -24.66
CA ALA A 518 -11.08 20.96 -24.47
C ALA A 518 -11.28 19.43 -24.59
N GLY A 519 -10.27 18.70 -25.06
CA GLY A 519 -10.36 17.24 -25.25
C GLY A 519 -10.14 16.83 -26.71
N PRO A 520 -10.45 15.58 -27.11
CA PRO A 520 -11.27 14.60 -26.37
C PRO A 520 -10.50 13.79 -25.31
N TYR A 521 -11.07 13.60 -24.13
CA TYR A 521 -10.49 12.79 -23.04
C TYR A 521 -11.19 11.43 -22.92
N VAL A 522 -10.46 10.40 -22.47
CA VAL A 522 -11.03 9.09 -22.21
C VAL A 522 -11.75 9.09 -20.86
N VAL A 523 -12.98 8.57 -20.84
CA VAL A 523 -13.78 8.39 -19.64
C VAL A 523 -13.70 6.93 -19.18
N GLY A 524 -13.44 6.73 -17.89
CA GLY A 524 -13.41 5.41 -17.26
C GLY A 524 -14.81 4.79 -17.08
N PRO A 525 -14.89 3.51 -16.69
CA PRO A 525 -16.15 2.77 -16.55
C PRO A 525 -17.15 3.41 -15.55
N ALA A 526 -16.65 4.14 -14.55
CA ALA A 526 -17.45 4.82 -13.52
C ALA A 526 -17.78 6.29 -13.87
N GLY A 527 -17.54 6.73 -15.12
CA GLY A 527 -17.72 8.15 -15.51
C GLY A 527 -16.57 9.07 -15.08
N GLN A 528 -15.50 8.51 -14.51
CA GLN A 528 -14.35 9.25 -14.01
C GLN A 528 -13.36 9.60 -15.14
N GLU A 529 -12.74 10.76 -15.05
CA GLU A 529 -11.73 11.21 -16.02
C GLU A 529 -10.46 10.38 -15.90
N ARG A 530 -9.96 9.88 -17.03
CA ARG A 530 -8.62 9.29 -17.10
C ARG A 530 -7.60 10.39 -17.42
N PRO A 531 -6.36 10.26 -16.94
CA PRO A 531 -5.33 11.21 -17.29
C PRO A 531 -5.07 11.10 -18.80
N PRO A 532 -4.61 12.19 -19.44
CA PRO A 532 -4.44 12.28 -20.89
C PRO A 532 -3.19 11.54 -21.41
N TRP A 533 -2.61 10.64 -20.62
CA TRP A 533 -1.37 9.94 -20.92
C TRP A 533 -1.34 8.52 -20.33
N GLY A 534 -0.52 7.65 -20.91
CA GLY A 534 -0.22 6.30 -20.43
C GLY A 534 1.30 6.05 -20.34
N LEU A 535 1.67 4.85 -19.88
CA LEU A 535 3.05 4.38 -19.75
C LEU A 535 3.29 3.17 -20.63
N ILE A 536 4.56 2.87 -20.86
CA ILE A 536 4.99 1.64 -21.54
C ILE A 536 5.34 0.63 -20.45
N ALA A 537 4.74 -0.56 -20.48
CA ALA A 537 5.09 -1.68 -19.62
C ALA A 537 6.58 -2.01 -19.72
N ALA A 538 7.20 -2.35 -18.60
CA ALA A 538 8.58 -2.81 -18.59
C ALA A 538 8.72 -4.19 -19.26
N GLU A 539 9.95 -4.65 -19.45
CA GLU A 539 10.25 -5.90 -20.14
C GLU A 539 9.99 -7.03 -19.16
N GLY A 540 9.29 -8.08 -19.60
CA GLY A 540 8.81 -9.13 -18.69
C GLY A 540 7.57 -8.74 -17.86
N PHE A 541 7.14 -7.47 -17.84
CA PHE A 541 5.90 -7.07 -17.18
C PHE A 541 4.69 -7.51 -18.02
N SER A 542 4.15 -8.69 -17.71
CA SER A 542 3.12 -9.36 -18.53
C SER A 542 1.79 -9.71 -17.80
N PRO A 543 1.17 -8.81 -17.02
CA PRO A 543 -0.20 -9.02 -16.51
C PRO A 543 -1.23 -9.03 -17.65
N ALA A 544 -2.22 -9.94 -17.60
CA ALA A 544 -3.15 -10.18 -18.71
C ALA A 544 -3.81 -8.89 -19.27
N PRO A 545 -4.02 -8.74 -20.58
CA PRO A 545 -4.71 -7.58 -21.15
C PRO A 545 -6.08 -7.36 -20.52
N GLY A 546 -6.42 -6.11 -20.20
CA GLY A 546 -7.64 -5.71 -19.50
C GLY A 546 -7.60 -5.90 -17.98
N SER A 547 -6.51 -6.44 -17.42
CA SER A 547 -6.33 -6.49 -15.97
C SER A 547 -5.93 -5.12 -15.39
N LEU A 548 -6.20 -4.95 -14.09
CA LEU A 548 -5.69 -3.83 -13.31
C LEU A 548 -4.39 -4.26 -12.65
N ALA A 549 -3.35 -3.44 -12.79
CA ALA A 549 -2.10 -3.58 -12.06
C ALA A 549 -1.95 -2.39 -11.09
N HIS A 550 -1.43 -2.67 -9.90
CA HIS A 550 -1.12 -1.64 -8.92
C HIS A 550 0.37 -1.34 -9.00
N LEU A 551 0.67 -0.07 -9.27
CA LEU A 551 2.01 0.46 -9.39
C LEU A 551 2.32 1.36 -8.19
N ARG A 552 3.55 1.31 -7.70
CA ARG A 552 4.02 2.19 -6.62
C ARG A 552 5.26 2.97 -7.02
N PHE A 553 5.45 4.10 -6.36
CA PHE A 553 6.66 4.91 -6.42
C PHE A 553 7.22 5.01 -5.01
N LEU A 554 8.52 4.79 -4.86
CA LEU A 554 9.21 4.87 -3.58
C LEU A 554 10.00 6.18 -3.47
N SER A 555 10.08 6.76 -2.28
CA SER A 555 11.03 7.85 -2.05
C SER A 555 12.46 7.34 -2.25
N PRO A 556 13.38 8.15 -2.80
CA PRO A 556 14.81 7.83 -2.79
C PRO A 556 15.29 7.64 -1.35
N ALA A 557 16.32 6.81 -1.16
CA ALA A 557 16.92 6.58 0.15
C ALA A 557 17.42 7.87 0.81
N ARG A 558 17.94 8.82 0.01
CA ARG A 558 18.37 10.15 0.46
C ARG A 558 17.23 11.18 0.50
N GLY A 559 15.97 10.76 0.52
CA GLY A 559 14.80 11.65 0.52
C GLY A 559 14.45 12.24 -0.85
N LEU A 560 13.27 12.84 -0.94
CA LEU A 560 12.67 13.41 -2.13
C LEU A 560 12.99 14.89 -2.25
N ASP A 561 13.43 15.31 -3.44
CA ASP A 561 13.65 16.71 -3.79
C ASP A 561 12.35 17.30 -4.36
N VAL A 562 11.40 17.56 -3.47
CA VAL A 562 10.12 18.17 -3.81
C VAL A 562 9.88 19.25 -2.78
N GLY A 563 9.93 20.51 -3.21
CA GLY A 563 9.64 21.67 -2.38
C GLY A 563 10.77 22.67 -2.23
N PHE A 564 10.48 23.75 -1.50
CA PHE A 564 11.41 24.86 -1.28
C PHE A 564 11.33 25.33 0.17
N LEU A 565 12.48 25.75 0.71
CA LEU A 565 12.49 26.38 2.02
C LEU A 565 11.98 27.81 1.90
N ASN A 566 10.93 28.15 2.63
CA ASN A 566 10.43 29.51 2.68
C ASN A 566 11.29 30.40 3.62
N PRO A 567 11.10 31.73 3.61
CA PRO A 567 11.85 32.64 4.47
C PRO A 567 11.70 32.36 5.98
N ARG A 568 10.63 31.67 6.40
CA ARG A 568 10.37 31.28 7.79
C ARG A 568 11.06 29.97 8.19
N GLY A 569 11.76 29.30 7.27
CA GLY A 569 12.41 28.02 7.53
C GLY A 569 11.47 26.82 7.47
N GLU A 570 10.32 26.95 6.82
CA GLU A 570 9.37 25.86 6.59
C GLU A 570 9.61 25.29 5.18
N LEU A 571 9.52 23.97 5.03
CA LEU A 571 9.64 23.31 3.73
C LEU A 571 8.26 23.29 3.06
N GLU A 572 8.07 24.06 1.99
CA GLU A 572 6.80 24.12 1.25
C GLU A 572 6.74 23.08 0.14
N LEU A 573 5.66 22.29 0.13
CA LEU A 573 5.36 21.28 -0.88
C LEU A 573 3.94 21.48 -1.45
N PRO A 574 3.66 20.91 -2.65
CA PRO A 574 2.29 20.78 -3.14
C PRO A 574 1.40 20.07 -2.12
N ALA A 575 0.11 20.43 -2.04
CA ALA A 575 -0.88 19.76 -1.18
C ALA A 575 -1.28 18.35 -1.65
N TRP A 576 -0.29 17.53 -1.99
CA TRP A 576 -0.49 16.14 -2.33
C TRP A 576 -0.82 15.34 -1.08
N ALA A 577 -2.00 14.72 -1.05
CA ALA A 577 -2.50 13.99 0.10
C ALA A 577 -1.53 12.90 0.60
N PHE A 578 -0.81 12.22 -0.31
CA PHE A 578 0.12 11.18 0.10
C PHE A 578 1.29 11.73 0.92
N LEU A 579 1.74 12.97 0.68
CA LEU A 579 2.84 13.58 1.43
C LEU A 579 2.51 13.80 2.91
N THR A 580 1.23 13.90 3.27
CA THR A 580 0.79 14.12 4.67
C THR A 580 1.22 13.01 5.64
N ALA A 581 1.55 11.82 5.13
CA ALA A 581 2.07 10.72 5.95
C ALA A 581 3.60 10.70 6.06
N ALA A 582 4.31 11.68 5.49
CA ALA A 582 5.75 11.85 5.69
C ALA A 582 6.03 12.35 7.11
N ASP A 583 6.93 11.66 7.81
CA ASP A 583 7.31 11.96 9.20
C ASP A 583 8.81 12.29 9.34
N THR A 584 9.58 12.18 8.26
CA THR A 584 11.03 12.34 8.28
C THR A 584 11.51 13.12 7.05
N ALA A 585 12.47 14.02 7.22
CA ALA A 585 13.26 14.63 6.14
C ALA A 585 14.75 14.31 6.34
N ILE A 586 15.53 14.21 5.27
CA ILE A 586 16.97 13.97 5.30
C ILE A 586 17.71 15.26 4.99
N VAL A 587 18.69 15.59 5.82
CA VAL A 587 19.67 16.63 5.52
C VAL A 587 20.89 15.95 4.89
N ARG A 588 21.19 16.30 3.64
CA ARG A 588 22.25 15.66 2.86
C ARG A 588 23.58 16.35 3.03
N HIS A 589 24.64 15.58 3.22
CA HIS A 589 26.00 16.06 3.07
C HIS A 589 26.36 16.11 1.57
N ARG A 590 27.12 17.13 1.16
CA ARG A 590 27.42 17.38 -0.26
C ARG A 590 28.30 16.29 -0.89
N GLU A 591 29.27 15.78 -0.13
CA GLU A 591 30.30 14.89 -0.66
C GLU A 591 30.25 13.47 -0.08
N ASP A 592 29.62 13.29 1.09
CA ASP A 592 29.74 12.06 1.87
C ASP A 592 28.35 11.62 2.34
N PRO A 593 27.67 10.74 1.58
CA PRO A 593 26.32 10.26 1.92
C PRO A 593 26.22 9.60 3.30
N SER A 594 27.34 9.15 3.89
CA SER A 594 27.35 8.55 5.22
C SER A 594 27.08 9.58 6.33
N ARG A 595 27.28 10.87 6.06
CA ARG A 595 27.04 11.98 6.98
C ARG A 595 25.64 12.57 6.87
N ASP A 596 24.79 12.03 6.00
CA ASP A 596 23.38 12.40 5.94
C ASP A 596 22.69 12.06 7.27
N PHE A 597 21.82 12.95 7.77
CA PHE A 597 21.08 12.69 9.00
C PHE A 597 19.58 12.94 8.86
N PRO A 598 18.73 12.11 9.49
CA PRO A 598 17.29 12.27 9.48
C PRO A 598 16.81 13.31 10.49
N VAL A 599 15.77 14.05 10.13
CA VAL A 599 15.10 15.08 10.92
C VAL A 599 13.61 14.75 10.97
N PRO A 600 13.01 14.52 12.15
CA PRO A 600 11.58 14.29 12.26
C PRO A 600 10.80 15.55 11.90
N VAL A 601 9.72 15.41 11.14
CA VAL A 601 8.90 16.53 10.64
C VAL A 601 7.41 16.35 10.93
N THR A 602 6.71 17.47 10.97
CA THR A 602 5.25 17.55 10.96
C THR A 602 4.81 18.51 9.86
N TYR A 603 3.54 18.48 9.46
CA TYR A 603 3.01 19.33 8.41
C TYR A 603 1.85 20.19 8.90
N GLU A 604 1.68 21.34 8.26
CA GLU A 604 0.51 22.18 8.33
C GLU A 604 0.02 22.49 6.91
N LEU A 605 -1.29 22.54 6.69
CA LEU A 605 -1.88 22.89 5.41
C LEU A 605 -2.30 24.37 5.44
N ARG A 606 -1.68 25.19 4.59
CA ARG A 606 -2.02 26.62 4.43
C ARG A 606 -2.14 26.93 2.94
N GLU A 607 -3.26 27.53 2.53
CA GLU A 607 -3.46 28.06 1.16
C GLU A 607 -3.05 27.06 0.05
N ASP A 608 -3.51 25.81 0.15
CA ASP A 608 -3.21 24.70 -0.77
C ASP A 608 -1.73 24.27 -0.86
N ARG A 609 -0.95 24.54 0.18
CA ARG A 609 0.44 24.07 0.34
C ARG A 609 0.63 23.32 1.65
N LEU A 610 1.43 22.26 1.58
CA LEU A 610 1.91 21.57 2.78
C LEU A 610 3.21 22.23 3.24
N LEU A 611 3.21 22.68 4.49
CA LEU A 611 4.35 23.32 5.13
C LEU A 611 4.91 22.37 6.17
N PHE A 612 6.08 21.81 5.90
CA PHE A 612 6.77 20.91 6.82
C PHE A 612 7.73 21.66 7.72
N THR A 613 7.66 21.37 9.02
CA THR A 613 8.53 21.93 10.05
C THR A 613 9.24 20.83 10.82
N SER A 614 10.49 21.10 11.23
CA SER A 614 11.23 20.19 12.12
C SER A 614 10.55 20.09 13.48
N VAL A 615 10.50 18.87 14.01
CA VAL A 615 10.03 18.56 15.38
C VAL A 615 11.22 18.27 16.31
N ALA A 616 12.45 18.27 15.77
CA ALA A 616 13.65 18.08 16.58
C ALA A 616 13.84 19.26 17.55
N PRO A 617 14.11 19.02 18.85
CA PRO A 617 14.23 20.09 19.84
C PRO A 617 15.43 21.01 19.57
N ASP A 618 16.50 20.49 18.98
CA ASP A 618 17.77 21.21 18.81
C ASP A 618 18.09 21.54 17.33
N PHE A 619 17.15 21.32 16.41
CA PHE A 619 17.40 21.54 14.98
C PHE A 619 16.17 22.06 14.24
N THR A 620 16.34 23.18 13.53
CA THR A 620 15.36 23.74 12.61
C THR A 620 15.93 23.82 11.20
N PHE A 621 15.08 23.83 10.17
CA PHE A 621 15.60 23.93 8.81
C PHE A 621 16.23 25.30 8.48
N ALA A 622 16.00 26.32 9.31
CA ALA A 622 16.74 27.58 9.21
C ALA A 622 18.24 27.39 9.49
N ASP A 623 18.60 26.43 10.34
CA ASP A 623 19.98 26.14 10.74
C ASP A 623 20.82 25.57 9.59
N LEU A 624 20.18 25.05 8.53
CA LEU A 624 20.87 24.59 7.32
C LEU A 624 21.74 25.67 6.66
N ARG A 625 21.40 26.95 6.87
CA ARG A 625 22.22 28.07 6.38
C ARG A 625 23.60 28.14 7.03
N THR A 626 23.74 27.57 8.23
CA THR A 626 24.99 27.55 9.00
C THR A 626 25.85 26.32 8.69
N LEU A 627 25.25 25.28 8.09
CA LEU A 627 25.90 24.02 7.77
C LEU A 627 26.44 24.03 6.34
N THR A 628 27.67 24.52 6.15
CA THR A 628 28.30 24.71 4.82
C THR A 628 28.56 23.41 4.06
N ASP A 629 28.84 22.33 4.78
CA ASP A 629 29.18 21.02 4.21
C ASP A 629 27.94 20.24 3.75
N TYR A 630 26.75 20.76 4.07
CA TYR A 630 25.47 20.16 3.77
C TYR A 630 24.75 20.90 2.64
N GLU A 631 23.78 20.21 2.07
CA GLU A 631 22.89 20.77 1.06
C GLU A 631 21.95 21.80 1.71
N PRO A 632 21.67 22.93 1.03
CA PRO A 632 20.96 24.06 1.63
C PRO A 632 19.45 23.81 1.80
N ARG A 633 18.95 22.59 1.53
CA ARG A 633 17.55 22.22 1.59
C ARG A 633 17.39 20.83 2.19
N PRO A 634 16.35 20.60 3.00
CA PRO A 634 16.00 19.27 3.48
C PRO A 634 15.26 18.49 2.39
N TYR A 635 15.41 17.16 2.40
CA TYR A 635 14.84 16.24 1.44
C TYR A 635 13.81 15.34 2.10
N LEU A 636 12.53 15.47 1.75
CA LEU A 636 11.44 14.78 2.46
C LEU A 636 11.44 13.28 2.18
N VAL A 637 11.42 12.43 3.21
CA VAL A 637 11.18 10.99 3.01
C VAL A 637 9.68 10.79 2.80
N ALA A 638 9.26 10.87 1.54
CA ALA A 638 7.87 10.71 1.18
C ALA A 638 7.43 9.24 1.34
N PRO A 639 6.20 9.00 1.82
CA PRO A 639 5.63 7.65 1.78
C PRO A 639 5.46 7.20 0.32
N PRO A 640 5.31 5.88 0.09
CA PRO A 640 5.04 5.36 -1.24
C PRO A 640 3.80 6.02 -1.86
N TYR A 641 3.89 6.37 -3.14
CA TYR A 641 2.73 6.80 -3.92
C TYR A 641 2.26 5.62 -4.77
N SER A 642 1.05 5.14 -4.53
CA SER A 642 0.44 4.05 -5.33
C SER A 642 -0.54 4.62 -6.35
N MET A 643 -0.54 4.02 -7.54
CA MET A 643 -1.53 4.24 -8.58
C MET A 643 -1.97 2.93 -9.22
N THR A 644 -3.19 2.88 -9.71
CA THR A 644 -3.73 1.74 -10.45
C THR A 644 -3.66 2.05 -11.94
N VAL A 645 -3.21 1.06 -12.72
CA VAL A 645 -3.19 1.12 -14.19
C VAL A 645 -3.96 -0.04 -14.78
N GLU A 646 -4.63 0.19 -15.89
CA GLU A 646 -5.19 -0.86 -16.74
C GLU A 646 -4.19 -1.24 -17.82
N VAL A 647 -4.06 -2.54 -18.09
CA VAL A 647 -3.09 -3.07 -19.05
C VAL A 647 -3.75 -3.21 -20.43
N HIS A 648 -3.19 -2.56 -21.43
CA HIS A 648 -3.69 -2.55 -22.82
C HIS A 648 -2.68 -3.16 -23.79
N GLU A 649 -3.21 -3.88 -24.78
CA GLU A 649 -2.45 -4.48 -25.89
C GLU A 649 -2.89 -3.84 -27.22
N GLY A 650 -2.02 -3.87 -28.23
CA GLY A 650 -2.32 -3.32 -29.56
C GLY A 650 -2.33 -1.79 -29.62
N ALA A 651 -1.73 -1.13 -28.62
CA ALA A 651 -1.44 0.29 -28.63
C ALA A 651 -0.29 0.60 -29.60
N ARG A 652 -0.26 1.81 -30.16
CA ARG A 652 0.80 2.23 -31.08
C ARG A 652 1.98 2.77 -30.28
N LEU A 653 3.00 1.96 -30.09
CA LEU A 653 4.20 2.29 -29.32
C LEU A 653 5.38 2.68 -30.23
N PRO A 654 6.39 3.39 -29.72
CA PRO A 654 7.66 3.59 -30.44
C PRO A 654 8.24 2.25 -30.89
N VAL A 655 9.02 2.26 -31.99
CA VAL A 655 9.52 1.03 -32.63
C VAL A 655 10.25 0.12 -31.66
N GLU A 656 11.03 0.71 -30.75
CA GLU A 656 11.78 0.04 -29.68
C GLU A 656 10.90 -0.73 -28.68
N TYR A 657 9.62 -0.38 -28.59
CA TYR A 657 8.68 -0.91 -27.60
C TYR A 657 7.45 -1.56 -28.24
N ARG A 658 7.48 -1.86 -29.55
CA ARG A 658 6.31 -2.31 -30.33
C ARG A 658 5.64 -3.57 -29.78
N GLU A 659 6.40 -4.44 -29.11
CA GLU A 659 5.88 -5.69 -28.51
C GLU A 659 5.44 -5.54 -27.04
N ARG A 660 5.58 -4.34 -26.46
CA ARG A 660 5.24 -4.08 -25.05
C ARG A 660 3.78 -3.65 -24.90
N ARG A 661 3.31 -3.65 -23.65
CA ARG A 661 1.94 -3.28 -23.28
C ARG A 661 1.87 -1.80 -22.92
N ALA A 662 0.73 -1.15 -23.17
CA ALA A 662 0.45 0.20 -22.69
C ALA A 662 -0.26 0.13 -21.34
N LEU A 663 0.15 0.95 -20.38
CA LEU A 663 -0.45 1.02 -19.05
C LEU A 663 -1.17 2.36 -18.90
N ILE A 664 -2.49 2.31 -18.76
CA ILE A 664 -3.33 3.50 -18.66
C ILE A 664 -3.74 3.71 -17.20
N PRO A 665 -3.33 4.79 -16.52
CA PRO A 665 -3.76 5.03 -15.16
C PRO A 665 -5.28 5.19 -15.06
N VAL A 666 -5.88 4.61 -14.01
CA VAL A 666 -7.34 4.59 -13.81
C VAL A 666 -7.82 5.36 -12.58
N ASP A 667 -6.91 5.86 -11.73
CA ASP A 667 -7.28 6.61 -10.53
C ASP A 667 -7.96 7.96 -10.84
N ASP A 668 -8.84 8.41 -9.93
CA ASP A 668 -9.47 9.73 -9.99
C ASP A 668 -8.50 10.82 -9.51
N TYR A 669 -8.20 11.79 -10.37
CA TYR A 669 -7.24 12.87 -10.12
C TYR A 669 -7.87 14.23 -9.85
N GLN A 670 -9.18 14.40 -10.05
CA GLN A 670 -9.86 15.69 -9.95
C GLN A 670 -10.83 15.78 -8.78
N ALA A 671 -11.14 14.69 -8.09
CA ALA A 671 -11.95 14.76 -6.87
C ALA A 671 -11.23 15.60 -5.77
N PRO A 672 -11.82 16.71 -5.29
CA PRO A 672 -11.27 17.44 -4.16
C PRO A 672 -11.29 16.53 -2.92
N LEU A 673 -10.13 16.34 -2.30
CA LEU A 673 -10.09 15.68 -0.98
C LEU A 673 -10.46 16.70 0.09
N ALA A 674 -10.89 16.22 1.26
CA ALA A 674 -11.21 17.09 2.37
C ALA A 674 -10.03 18.03 2.72
N ALA A 675 -10.35 19.26 3.09
CA ALA A 675 -9.43 20.28 3.60
C ALA A 675 -8.48 20.97 2.60
N GLY A 676 -8.66 20.86 1.27
CA GLY A 676 -7.76 21.49 0.29
C GLY A 676 -6.56 20.61 -0.11
N LEU A 677 -6.56 19.36 0.35
CA LEU A 677 -5.66 18.33 -0.16
C LEU A 677 -6.14 17.87 -1.55
N ARG A 678 -5.19 17.48 -2.40
CA ARG A 678 -5.48 16.87 -3.70
C ARG A 678 -4.70 15.59 -3.90
N ARG A 679 -5.23 14.70 -4.73
CA ARG A 679 -4.45 13.56 -5.22
C ARG A 679 -3.38 14.08 -6.19
N ALA A 680 -2.14 13.65 -6.02
CA ALA A 680 -1.08 14.03 -6.96
C ALA A 680 -1.41 13.44 -8.34
N ASN A 681 -1.23 14.23 -9.40
CA ASN A 681 -1.30 13.67 -10.73
C ASN A 681 -0.04 12.80 -10.94
N PRO A 682 -0.15 11.54 -11.39
CA PRO A 682 1.00 10.67 -11.45
C PRO A 682 2.05 11.16 -12.44
N ARG A 683 1.71 12.05 -13.38
CA ARG A 683 2.71 12.78 -14.19
C ARG A 683 3.58 13.67 -13.33
N GLU A 684 3.01 14.35 -12.34
CA GLU A 684 3.76 15.14 -11.36
C GLU A 684 4.66 14.24 -10.53
N VAL A 685 4.16 13.08 -10.09
CA VAL A 685 4.94 12.10 -9.32
C VAL A 685 6.08 11.50 -10.15
N LEU A 686 5.83 11.17 -11.43
CA LEU A 686 6.84 10.67 -12.37
C LEU A 686 7.94 11.70 -12.66
N ALA A 687 7.59 13.00 -12.66
CA ALA A 687 8.55 14.09 -12.81
C ALA A 687 9.44 14.24 -11.57
N THR A 688 9.06 13.64 -10.44
CA THR A 688 9.91 13.60 -9.25
C THR A 688 11.01 12.53 -9.38
N ARG A 689 12.06 12.68 -8.57
CA ARG A 689 13.13 11.68 -8.44
C ARG A 689 12.72 10.44 -7.64
N MET A 690 11.45 10.22 -7.34
CA MET A 690 11.00 8.95 -6.74
C MET A 690 11.48 7.75 -7.57
N ILE A 691 11.57 6.56 -6.99
CA ILE A 691 11.98 5.32 -7.65
C ILE A 691 10.71 4.59 -8.11
N GLY A 692 10.71 4.06 -9.34
CA GLY A 692 9.55 3.38 -9.93
C GLY A 692 9.13 3.96 -11.28
N PRO A 693 7.94 3.61 -11.81
CA PRO A 693 6.91 2.79 -11.18
C PRO A 693 7.36 1.34 -10.98
N LEU A 694 7.14 0.83 -9.78
CA LEU A 694 7.36 -0.55 -9.36
C LEU A 694 6.01 -1.26 -9.21
N VAL A 695 5.97 -2.58 -9.12
CA VAL A 695 4.76 -3.31 -8.72
C VAL A 695 4.47 -3.02 -7.22
N ASP A 696 3.20 -2.98 -6.77
CA ASP A 696 2.83 -2.57 -5.40
C ASP A 696 2.94 -3.67 -4.31
N HIS A 697 3.48 -3.31 -3.14
CA HIS A 697 4.01 -4.22 -2.09
C HIS A 697 2.93 -5.14 -1.54
N ASP A 698 3.00 -6.42 -1.88
CA ASP A 698 2.20 -7.46 -1.25
C ASP A 698 3.12 -8.58 -0.79
N GLY A 699 3.48 -8.64 0.49
CA GLY A 699 4.37 -9.69 1.01
C GLY A 699 3.96 -11.10 0.56
N ALA A 700 2.68 -11.42 0.76
CA ALA A 700 2.08 -12.66 0.28
C ALA A 700 1.84 -12.66 -1.24
N GLY A 701 1.37 -11.55 -1.83
CA GLY A 701 1.14 -11.45 -3.28
C GLY A 701 2.40 -11.67 -4.13
N VAL A 702 3.55 -11.19 -3.67
CA VAL A 702 4.86 -11.40 -4.31
C VAL A 702 5.24 -12.86 -4.31
N VAL A 703 5.09 -13.53 -3.17
CA VAL A 703 5.36 -14.96 -3.07
C VAL A 703 4.40 -15.75 -3.98
N ALA A 704 3.12 -15.38 -3.99
CA ALA A 704 2.10 -15.95 -4.88
C ALA A 704 2.48 -15.80 -6.37
N SER A 705 2.90 -14.60 -6.77
CA SER A 705 3.34 -14.32 -8.14
C SER A 705 4.60 -15.12 -8.50
N GLY A 706 5.52 -15.32 -7.55
CA GLY A 706 6.71 -16.15 -7.75
C GLY A 706 6.36 -17.61 -8.03
N PHE A 707 5.40 -18.17 -7.31
CA PHE A 707 4.88 -19.51 -7.62
C PHE A 707 4.14 -19.58 -8.95
N LEU A 708 3.38 -18.54 -9.33
CA LEU A 708 2.66 -18.51 -10.61
C LEU A 708 3.58 -18.45 -11.83
N ARG A 709 4.73 -17.78 -11.70
CA ARG A 709 5.73 -17.67 -12.77
C ARG A 709 6.43 -19.01 -13.03
N GLU A 710 6.73 -19.73 -11.96
CA GLU A 710 7.61 -20.90 -12.01
C GLU A 710 6.86 -22.24 -11.99
N LEU A 711 5.62 -22.28 -11.47
CA LEU A 711 4.83 -23.49 -11.38
C LEU A 711 3.63 -23.47 -12.34
N PRO A 712 3.23 -24.64 -12.88
CA PRO A 712 1.97 -24.76 -13.57
C PRO A 712 0.81 -24.42 -12.62
N ARG A 713 -0.20 -23.71 -13.14
CA ARG A 713 -1.38 -23.25 -12.39
C ARG A 713 -1.98 -24.25 -11.37
N PRO A 714 -2.22 -25.53 -11.69
CA PRO A 714 -2.77 -26.47 -10.72
C PRO A 714 -1.87 -26.70 -9.50
N LEU A 715 -0.55 -26.69 -9.68
CA LEU A 715 0.40 -26.84 -8.58
C LEU A 715 0.49 -25.55 -7.76
N ALA A 716 0.48 -24.38 -8.41
CA ALA A 716 0.41 -23.08 -7.74
C ALA A 716 -0.88 -22.96 -6.88
N TRP A 717 -2.02 -23.43 -7.38
CA TRP A 717 -3.27 -23.48 -6.61
C TRP A 717 -3.21 -24.44 -5.42
N LEU A 718 -2.51 -25.57 -5.55
CA LEU A 718 -2.32 -26.50 -4.45
C LEU A 718 -1.48 -25.87 -3.32
N VAL A 719 -0.42 -25.13 -3.66
CA VAL A 719 0.35 -24.31 -2.70
C VAL A 719 -0.54 -23.22 -2.08
N ALA A 720 -1.42 -22.61 -2.86
CA ALA A 720 -2.35 -21.59 -2.38
C ALA A 720 -3.34 -22.13 -1.32
N LEU A 721 -3.93 -23.28 -1.62
CA LEU A 721 -4.87 -23.97 -0.73
C LEU A 721 -4.19 -24.43 0.55
N SER A 722 -2.92 -24.86 0.49
CA SER A 722 -2.19 -25.26 1.69
C SER A 722 -1.96 -24.08 2.63
N LEU A 723 -1.64 -22.90 2.07
CA LEU A 723 -1.49 -21.67 2.84
C LEU A 723 -2.80 -21.19 3.46
N LEU A 724 -3.92 -21.22 2.73
CA LEU A 724 -5.24 -20.91 3.32
C LEU A 724 -5.54 -21.79 4.53
N GLY A 725 -5.24 -23.09 4.43
CA GLY A 725 -5.35 -24.01 5.55
C GLY A 725 -4.50 -23.55 6.74
N MET A 726 -3.24 -23.19 6.50
CA MET A 726 -2.34 -22.67 7.53
C MET A 726 -2.83 -21.35 8.15
N VAL A 727 -3.38 -20.42 7.34
CA VAL A 727 -3.96 -19.17 7.84
C VAL A 727 -5.09 -19.45 8.84
N ALA A 728 -5.97 -20.41 8.54
CA ALA A 728 -7.03 -20.78 9.47
C ALA A 728 -6.47 -21.31 10.80
N LEU A 729 -5.35 -22.04 10.77
CA LEU A 729 -4.69 -22.55 11.97
C LEU A 729 -4.04 -21.42 12.79
N THR A 730 -3.37 -20.47 12.13
CA THR A 730 -2.73 -19.35 12.83
C THR A 730 -3.74 -18.36 13.39
N LEU A 731 -4.80 -18.02 12.63
CA LEU A 731 -5.90 -17.17 13.12
C LEU A 731 -6.51 -17.72 14.40
N ARG A 732 -6.67 -19.05 14.48
CA ARG A 732 -7.14 -19.74 15.68
C ARG A 732 -6.20 -19.53 16.88
N ALA A 733 -4.91 -19.69 16.66
CA ALA A 733 -3.90 -19.57 17.70
C ALA A 733 -3.86 -18.13 18.25
N TRP A 734 -3.80 -17.15 17.35
CA TRP A 734 -3.85 -15.73 17.70
C TRP A 734 -5.14 -15.35 18.43
N ALA A 735 -6.30 -15.84 17.99
CA ALA A 735 -7.56 -15.65 18.70
C ALA A 735 -7.51 -16.21 20.14
N HIS A 736 -6.83 -17.36 20.34
CA HIS A 736 -6.63 -17.94 21.66
C HIS A 736 -5.66 -17.12 22.53
N HIS A 737 -4.55 -16.63 21.97
CA HIS A 737 -3.57 -15.80 22.68
C HIS A 737 -4.20 -14.49 23.17
N GLY A 738 -4.94 -13.80 22.29
CA GLY A 738 -5.66 -12.59 22.67
C GLY A 738 -6.75 -12.86 23.69
N ALA A 739 -7.51 -13.96 23.56
CA ALA A 739 -8.51 -14.32 24.54
C ALA A 739 -7.89 -14.62 25.93
N ALA A 740 -6.71 -15.24 25.97
CA ALA A 740 -5.97 -15.47 27.21
C ALA A 740 -5.47 -14.15 27.84
N ALA A 741 -4.92 -13.25 27.02
CA ALA A 741 -4.51 -11.92 27.47
C ALA A 741 -5.72 -11.11 27.99
N PHE A 742 -6.84 -11.13 27.29
CA PHE A 742 -8.08 -10.43 27.67
C PHE A 742 -8.67 -10.98 28.96
N ALA A 743 -8.71 -12.31 29.10
CA ALA A 743 -9.15 -12.98 30.33
C ALA A 743 -8.25 -12.67 31.53
N SER A 744 -6.95 -12.44 31.32
CA SER A 744 -6.03 -12.06 32.39
C SER A 744 -6.29 -10.66 32.97
N LEU A 745 -6.97 -9.80 32.21
CA LEU A 745 -7.31 -8.42 32.59
C LEU A 745 -8.69 -8.32 33.23
N LEU A 746 -9.69 -9.00 32.67
CA LEU A 746 -11.10 -8.87 33.06
C LEU A 746 -11.66 -10.07 33.82
N GLY A 747 -10.84 -11.09 34.06
CA GLY A 747 -11.24 -12.33 34.73
C GLY A 747 -11.53 -13.48 33.76
N ASN A 748 -11.32 -14.71 34.23
CA ASN A 748 -11.41 -15.93 33.43
C ASN A 748 -12.88 -16.42 33.31
N ASN A 749 -13.69 -15.71 32.54
CA ASN A 749 -15.10 -16.04 32.29
C ASN A 749 -15.32 -16.42 30.81
N GLY A 750 -16.18 -17.41 30.56
CA GLY A 750 -16.52 -17.84 29.19
C GLY A 750 -17.09 -16.72 28.32
N TRP A 751 -17.89 -15.83 28.90
CA TRP A 751 -18.45 -14.66 28.21
C TRP A 751 -17.38 -13.65 27.78
N VAL A 752 -16.41 -13.34 28.65
CA VAL A 752 -15.29 -12.42 28.35
C VAL A 752 -14.49 -12.92 27.14
N ARG A 753 -14.22 -14.23 27.10
CA ARG A 753 -13.55 -14.86 25.95
C ARG A 753 -14.40 -14.77 24.69
N ALA A 754 -15.71 -15.07 24.78
CA ALA A 754 -16.61 -15.01 23.63
C ALA A 754 -16.70 -13.59 23.03
N VAL A 755 -16.76 -12.55 23.86
CA VAL A 755 -16.78 -11.14 23.42
C VAL A 755 -15.51 -10.80 22.64
N PHE A 756 -14.34 -11.13 23.20
CA PHE A 756 -13.08 -10.90 22.50
C PHE A 756 -13.03 -11.62 21.15
N LEU A 757 -13.46 -12.89 21.11
CA LEU A 757 -13.47 -13.69 19.89
C LEU A 757 -14.40 -13.12 18.82
N ALA A 758 -15.57 -12.59 19.23
CA ALA A 758 -16.48 -11.91 18.31
C ALA A 758 -15.86 -10.63 17.72
N VAL A 759 -15.20 -9.81 18.56
CA VAL A 759 -14.48 -8.61 18.10
C VAL A 759 -13.33 -8.98 17.18
N PHE A 760 -12.56 -10.02 17.52
CA PHE A 760 -11.46 -10.51 16.69
C PHE A 760 -11.93 -10.94 15.29
N VAL A 761 -13.04 -11.68 15.20
CA VAL A 761 -13.66 -12.07 13.92
C VAL A 761 -14.12 -10.85 13.12
N LEU A 762 -14.72 -9.85 13.77
CA LEU A 762 -15.13 -8.61 13.10
C LEU A 762 -13.95 -7.87 12.49
N LEU A 763 -12.82 -7.81 13.20
CA LEU A 763 -11.61 -7.13 12.74
C LEU A 763 -10.94 -7.83 11.54
N ILE A 764 -11.10 -9.16 11.39
CA ILE A 764 -10.67 -9.88 10.18
C ILE A 764 -11.40 -9.36 8.94
N ALA A 765 -12.71 -9.11 9.05
CA ALA A 765 -13.50 -8.60 7.93
C ALA A 765 -13.04 -7.20 7.48
N ILE A 766 -12.53 -6.39 8.41
CA ILE A 766 -11.99 -5.05 8.13
C ILE A 766 -10.58 -5.15 7.53
N GLY A 767 -9.75 -6.08 8.03
CA GLY A 767 -8.34 -6.16 7.69
C GLY A 767 -8.04 -6.31 6.20
N ALA A 768 -8.80 -7.12 5.47
CA ALA A 768 -8.55 -7.32 4.03
C ALA A 768 -9.03 -6.17 3.12
N SER A 769 -9.73 -5.17 3.66
CA SER A 769 -10.21 -4.01 2.90
C SER A 769 -9.26 -2.81 2.96
N TYR A 770 -8.25 -2.83 3.83
CA TYR A 770 -7.26 -1.76 3.97
C TYR A 770 -5.92 -2.18 3.36
N PRO A 771 -5.26 -1.34 2.55
CA PRO A 771 -4.00 -1.69 1.93
C PRO A 771 -2.86 -1.75 2.97
N LEU A 772 -1.92 -2.67 2.77
CA LEU A 772 -0.82 -2.94 3.71
C LEU A 772 -0.03 -1.69 4.12
N TYR A 773 0.22 -0.74 3.21
CA TYR A 773 1.06 0.42 3.50
C TYR A 773 0.50 1.31 4.63
N HIS A 774 -0.82 1.36 4.80
CA HIS A 774 -1.47 2.06 5.91
C HIS A 774 -1.32 1.29 7.22
N LEU A 775 -1.36 -0.04 7.14
CA LEU A 775 -1.40 -0.94 8.29
C LEU A 775 0.00 -1.21 8.86
N ILE A 776 1.02 -1.27 8.00
CA ILE A 776 2.36 -1.77 8.35
C ILE A 776 2.99 -0.98 9.50
N ARG A 777 2.74 0.34 9.56
CA ARG A 777 3.27 1.19 10.64
C ARG A 777 2.70 0.82 12.02
N TRP A 778 1.39 0.55 12.06
CA TRP A 778 0.71 0.14 13.29
C TRP A 778 1.06 -1.30 13.67
N ILE A 779 1.14 -2.20 12.68
CA ILE A 779 1.60 -3.58 12.86
C ILE A 779 3.00 -3.60 13.47
N ASP A 780 3.95 -2.88 12.87
CA ASP A 780 5.35 -2.83 13.32
C ASP A 780 5.47 -2.23 14.73
N ALA A 781 4.72 -1.18 15.03
CA ALA A 781 4.70 -0.59 16.37
C ALA A 781 4.16 -1.57 17.42
N SER A 782 3.07 -2.29 17.10
CA SER A 782 2.49 -3.28 18.01
C SER A 782 3.45 -4.45 18.26
N LEU A 783 4.13 -4.94 17.21
CA LEU A 783 5.14 -6.00 17.30
C LEU A 783 6.33 -5.56 18.14
N ALA A 784 6.86 -4.36 17.87
CA ALA A 784 8.01 -3.82 18.58
C ALA A 784 7.72 -3.67 20.08
N LEU A 785 6.54 -3.14 20.43
CA LEU A 785 6.13 -2.95 21.82
C LEU A 785 6.05 -4.29 22.57
N THR A 786 5.34 -5.26 21.99
CA THR A 786 5.16 -6.58 22.64
C THR A 786 6.48 -7.32 22.77
N LEU A 787 7.31 -7.30 21.73
CA LEU A 787 8.63 -7.93 21.75
C LEU A 787 9.54 -7.32 22.82
N GLN A 788 9.61 -5.99 22.91
CA GLN A 788 10.46 -5.33 23.90
C GLN A 788 10.00 -5.60 25.33
N LEU A 789 8.69 -5.49 25.62
CA LEU A 789 8.15 -5.75 26.95
C LEU A 789 8.43 -7.19 27.39
N GLN A 790 8.23 -8.15 26.49
CA GLN A 790 8.48 -9.55 26.78
C GLN A 790 9.97 -9.86 26.95
N LEU A 791 10.85 -9.28 26.13
CA LEU A 791 12.29 -9.44 26.32
C LEU A 791 12.76 -8.83 27.63
N VAL A 792 12.25 -7.67 28.03
CA VAL A 792 12.54 -7.06 29.34
C VAL A 792 12.09 -8.00 30.47
N LEU A 793 10.89 -8.58 30.38
CA LEU A 793 10.41 -9.58 31.34
C LEU A 793 11.36 -10.79 31.43
N LEU A 794 11.80 -11.34 30.29
CA LEU A 794 12.74 -12.46 30.25
C LEU A 794 14.10 -12.10 30.83
N LEU A 795 14.61 -10.88 30.55
CA LEU A 795 15.87 -10.40 31.11
C LEU A 795 15.80 -10.29 32.64
N LEU A 796 14.70 -9.77 33.19
CA LEU A 796 14.48 -9.73 34.64
C LEU A 796 14.33 -11.14 35.25
N LEU A 797 13.76 -12.08 34.49
CA LEU A 797 13.58 -13.47 34.90
C LEU A 797 14.81 -14.36 34.59
N THR A 798 15.90 -13.80 34.05
CA THR A 798 17.15 -14.53 33.72
C THR A 798 17.64 -15.47 34.85
N PRO A 799 17.59 -15.10 36.15
CA PRO A 799 18.05 -16.01 37.21
C PRO A 799 17.28 -17.34 37.27
N HIS A 800 16.02 -17.36 36.82
CA HIS A 800 15.20 -18.58 36.72
C HIS A 800 15.58 -19.38 35.47
N VAL A 801 15.80 -18.70 34.34
CA VAL A 801 16.30 -19.30 33.08
C VAL A 801 17.66 -19.97 33.31
N PHE A 802 18.56 -19.30 34.03
CA PHE A 802 19.91 -19.78 34.30
C PHE A 802 19.91 -21.07 35.13
N ARG A 803 19.14 -21.09 36.23
CA ARG A 803 18.94 -22.29 37.05
C ARG A 803 18.39 -23.42 36.20
N ALA A 804 17.36 -23.13 35.41
CA ALA A 804 16.77 -24.12 34.52
C ALA A 804 17.73 -24.68 33.47
N SER A 805 18.64 -23.87 32.95
CA SER A 805 19.63 -24.33 31.97
C SER A 805 20.68 -25.28 32.54
N ARG A 806 20.93 -25.22 33.86
CA ARG A 806 21.85 -26.10 34.60
C ARG A 806 21.21 -27.43 34.99
N ASP A 807 19.92 -27.40 35.36
CA ASP A 807 19.16 -28.60 35.75
C ASP A 807 18.77 -29.47 34.53
N ALA A 808 18.92 -28.90 33.34
CA ALA A 808 18.60 -29.50 32.06
C ALA A 808 19.84 -30.20 31.49
#